data_AF-A0A871R3P7-F1
#
_entry.id   AF-A0A871R3P7-F1
#
_cell.length_a   1.000
_cell.length_b   1.000
_cell.length_c   1.000
_cell.angle_alpha   90.00
_cell.angle_beta   90.00
_cell.angle_gamma   90.00
#
_symmetry.space_group_name_H-M   'P 1'
#
loop_
_entity.id
_entity.type
_entity.pdbx_description
1 polymer ?
#
loop_
_entity_poly.entity_id
_entity_poly.type
_entity_poly.pdbx_seq_one_letter_code
_entity_poly.pdbx_strand_id
1 'polypeptide(L)'
;MTKNFKNIKRVFIANRGEIACRIIRSCKQHGLTSIVVFTKEDTESLHVLQADISIPLSGTGASAYTNIDELVKIAKEERADVVIPGYGFLSENQKFTARLFKEGIAFAGPDSNSIEQFGLKHLARKIAVKCHVPVIPGTELIRDENEAIKACDEIGYPVILKATAGGGGIGMMICTSEDEVKKNFTLVKSRGSSVFKNEGVFIEKYFTSGRHIEVQIFGNGLGDVVTYGERECSIQRRHQKVIEETPSPFVENSGMMYDLRRKLTSCARNLAEEVNYKSAGTIEFLVDDETGDFFFLEMNTRLQVEHGITELVYNVDLVFFMLLQADYEISGSGIPVHILKKDLNYENSVEVPHGHAIEVRVYAENPVRNFAPCPGILHNVSIPPNGRCGEYIVRVDHWISTGGKVSPYFDPLLAKIMVWSPKRTSQNIVKTLRQIKIQGPVNNIEYCIDILKSPEFSQGKTLTTFLDSFKFRPHLIEFIDSGDYTTVQDLPGRNNIRHGVPRSGPVDNISLQLANIAVGNTKDMECLECTVRGPVLKFHSAAIISLAGGAFNSTLNQTAKVPFFTELYIPAGSVLDIGKAEGTSVKCYLAVKGGFPGVALWLDSKSCTPSLKLGGHQGRTFLPGDCLEIVGSSNEYSTFGMGYKIPSTLIPNFERFSNVIRMIGGPHDTSEIASEKGLKELYSSSYKINFNSNRGAIRLDGPAFKFSRKHGGDGGGHPSNILEYAYPSGGLSSVGSTMVLFGVDGGTLSGFTCLAVPTEVDFWKFGQAAIGSEIQFKLIDYWDAIKLERQRQEYIDVLSARPMKTNYKFCDELTSYTPVTSVFGHLLHKRAENLKGLPAVSFRQAGEGMILIDFSTDKYSLFNNGRQYILDNLIKMKLGSDILATECDTGGYSVCFDPLLVNRDELLKKIIALEDSIPPVENLKIPSRIFRLPICFEHDALKNCIDRYIHAQRSHASYLPSNVEYLMKANCIETVEDFKKCIIEKPEVTVAVSFFCGNPLLVFTDPRCRFMTSKYNPSRTETPAGAIGSGSVCQSIYSVDSPGGYMIWGVTLPSWYWDTFCRIHRNPWPLNVFDQIVYYEVDETELDELNTKWITGKVTFKPEKTEFDFVEYSKFLDSIKDQMAILSKKKSLAFDSIVKAEQIDFAMWNKEKQATKAARMSAEKLLSGPDIIKIISTMPASIFKVNCQKGFVTTRKEPVVILESMKMEVPLRINDSEGTETTEYRVLELLVDEGDIVNPGEALVVLQRLHVEKK
;
A
#
# COMPACT_ATOMS: atom_id res chain seq x y z
N MET A 1 6.84 42.85 13.09
CA MET A 1 5.58 43.34 13.67
C MET A 1 4.43 42.61 12.98
N THR A 2 3.78 41.69 13.67
CA THR A 2 2.60 40.94 13.20
C THR A 2 1.40 41.89 13.17
N LYS A 3 0.94 42.30 11.99
CA LYS A 3 -0.39 42.91 11.87
C LYS A 3 -1.41 41.81 12.15
N ASN A 4 -2.11 41.90 13.27
CA ASN A 4 -3.21 41.00 13.58
C ASN A 4 -4.39 41.34 12.65
N PHE A 5 -5.04 40.31 12.11
CA PHE A 5 -6.31 40.41 11.40
C PHE A 5 -7.37 41.05 12.31
N LYS A 6 -8.16 42.00 11.80
CA LYS A 6 -9.16 42.72 12.61
C LYS A 6 -10.52 42.03 12.58
N ASN A 7 -10.92 41.54 11.42
CA ASN A 7 -12.26 41.00 11.17
C ASN A 7 -12.22 39.49 10.90
N ILE A 8 -11.23 39.02 10.14
CA ILE A 8 -11.10 37.60 9.79
C ILE A 8 -10.54 36.80 10.96
N LYS A 9 -11.22 35.71 11.32
CA LYS A 9 -10.79 34.70 12.29
C LYS A 9 -10.89 33.28 11.75
N ARG A 10 -11.86 33.01 10.86
CA ARG A 10 -12.18 31.69 10.31
C ARG A 10 -12.07 31.71 8.79
N VAL A 11 -11.18 30.89 8.27
CA VAL A 11 -10.84 30.82 6.84
C VAL A 11 -11.33 29.48 6.28
N PHE A 12 -12.29 29.54 5.37
CA PHE A 12 -12.75 28.38 4.62
C PHE A 12 -11.90 28.18 3.36
N ILE A 13 -11.27 27.02 3.25
CA ILE A 13 -10.37 26.68 2.15
C ILE A 13 -11.16 25.83 1.15
N ALA A 14 -11.57 26.44 0.04
CA ALA A 14 -12.32 25.77 -1.03
C ALA A 14 -11.38 25.02 -1.99
N ASN A 15 -10.49 24.19 -1.44
CA ASN A 15 -9.49 23.43 -2.19
C ASN A 15 -8.98 22.22 -1.40
N ARG A 16 -8.08 21.44 -2.02
CA ARG A 16 -7.43 20.24 -1.47
C ARG A 16 -5.90 20.31 -1.66
N GLY A 17 -5.22 19.22 -1.33
CA GLY A 17 -3.83 19.02 -1.75
C GLY A 17 -2.83 19.99 -1.13
N GLU A 18 -1.77 20.30 -1.89
CA GLU A 18 -0.63 21.10 -1.43
C GLU A 18 -1.00 22.56 -1.16
N ILE A 19 -1.91 23.13 -1.96
CA ILE A 19 -2.35 24.52 -1.78
C ILE A 19 -3.17 24.69 -0.51
N ALA A 20 -4.03 23.72 -0.20
CA ALA A 20 -4.74 23.71 1.08
C ALA A 20 -3.73 23.64 2.25
N CYS A 21 -2.73 22.77 2.18
CA CYS A 21 -1.66 22.71 3.19
C CYS A 21 -0.89 24.03 3.33
N ARG A 22 -0.59 24.70 2.20
CA ARG A 22 0.09 26.01 2.17
C ARG A 22 -0.76 27.13 2.80
N ILE A 23 -2.07 27.11 2.59
CA ILE A 23 -2.98 28.07 3.21
C ILE A 23 -3.13 27.80 4.71
N ILE A 24 -3.29 26.54 5.11
CA ILE A 24 -3.33 26.14 6.54
C ILE A 24 -2.09 26.63 7.29
N ARG A 25 -0.89 26.50 6.69
CA ARG A 25 0.35 27.03 7.28
C ARG A 25 0.28 28.53 7.54
N SER A 26 -0.24 29.31 6.58
CA SER A 26 -0.42 30.76 6.75
C SER A 26 -1.47 31.07 7.82
N CYS A 27 -2.61 30.38 7.83
CA CYS A 27 -3.62 30.53 8.89
C CYS A 27 -3.03 30.28 10.28
N LYS A 28 -2.30 29.18 10.46
CA LYS A 28 -1.65 28.82 11.72
C LYS A 28 -0.62 29.86 12.17
N GLN A 29 0.20 30.37 11.24
CA GLN A 29 1.20 31.41 11.53
C GLN A 29 0.56 32.71 12.03
N HIS A 30 -0.66 33.00 11.60
CA HIS A 30 -1.39 34.23 11.94
C HIS A 30 -2.55 34.04 12.93
N GLY A 31 -2.67 32.85 13.54
CA GLY A 31 -3.70 32.57 14.56
C GLY A 31 -5.14 32.50 14.03
N LEU A 32 -5.31 32.18 12.74
CA LEU A 32 -6.62 31.99 12.11
C LEU A 32 -7.04 30.52 12.16
N THR A 33 -8.33 30.26 12.36
CA THR A 33 -8.91 28.92 12.27
C THR A 33 -9.12 28.51 10.82
N SER A 34 -8.55 27.38 10.43
CA SER A 34 -8.68 26.79 9.10
C SER A 34 -9.82 25.77 9.05
N ILE A 35 -10.68 25.91 8.03
CA ILE A 35 -11.78 24.99 7.74
C ILE A 35 -11.52 24.39 6.35
N VAL A 36 -11.46 23.06 6.26
CA VAL A 36 -11.30 22.33 5.00
C VAL A 36 -12.47 21.39 4.74
N VAL A 37 -12.67 21.08 3.47
CA VAL A 37 -13.60 20.06 3.00
C VAL A 37 -12.85 18.92 2.33
N PHE A 38 -13.34 17.69 2.43
CA PHE A 38 -12.67 16.54 1.83
C PHE A 38 -13.62 15.45 1.34
N THR A 39 -13.27 14.76 0.26
CA THR A 39 -13.99 13.54 -0.15
C THR A 39 -13.42 12.32 0.55
N LYS A 40 -14.10 11.17 0.46
CA LYS A 40 -13.60 9.89 0.99
C LYS A 40 -12.18 9.57 0.51
N GLU A 41 -11.85 9.91 -0.73
CA GLU A 41 -10.52 9.68 -1.32
C GLU A 41 -9.41 10.54 -0.69
N ASP A 42 -9.76 11.66 -0.05
CA ASP A 42 -8.84 12.61 0.57
C ASP A 42 -8.78 12.51 2.10
N THR A 43 -9.54 11.59 2.72
CA THR A 43 -9.61 11.38 4.18
C THR A 43 -8.22 11.33 4.84
N GLU A 44 -7.26 10.75 4.13
CA GLU A 44 -5.90 10.52 4.59
C GLU A 44 -4.90 11.62 4.17
N SER A 45 -5.35 12.68 3.50
CA SER A 45 -4.48 13.75 2.99
C SER A 45 -4.00 14.67 4.12
N LEU A 46 -2.78 15.23 4.00
CA LEU A 46 -2.24 16.12 5.04
C LEU A 46 -3.10 17.34 5.31
N HIS A 47 -3.81 17.89 4.31
CA HIS A 47 -4.66 19.07 4.54
C HIS A 47 -5.82 18.77 5.49
N VAL A 48 -6.36 17.55 5.48
CA VAL A 48 -7.42 17.09 6.39
C VAL A 48 -6.88 16.95 7.81
N LEU A 49 -5.67 16.40 7.95
CA LEU A 49 -5.00 16.18 9.23
C LEU A 49 -4.50 17.48 9.87
N GLN A 50 -4.07 18.46 9.06
CA GLN A 50 -3.47 19.71 9.52
C GLN A 50 -4.49 20.81 9.84
N ALA A 51 -5.68 20.77 9.23
CA ALA A 51 -6.70 21.79 9.45
C ALA A 51 -7.30 21.72 10.86
N ASP A 52 -7.83 22.83 11.36
CA ASP A 52 -8.53 22.87 12.65
C ASP A 52 -9.87 22.12 12.54
N ILE A 53 -10.64 22.43 11.50
CA ILE A 53 -11.95 21.83 11.20
C ILE A 53 -11.90 21.16 9.83
N SER A 54 -12.36 19.91 9.74
CA SER A 54 -12.35 19.13 8.50
C SER A 54 -13.73 18.49 8.30
N ILE A 55 -14.36 18.74 7.15
CA ILE A 55 -15.76 18.35 6.90
C ILE A 55 -15.84 17.43 5.67
N PRO A 56 -16.44 16.23 5.80
CA PRO A 56 -16.61 15.34 4.66
C PRO A 56 -17.63 15.90 3.67
N LEU A 57 -17.33 15.80 2.39
CA LEU A 57 -18.25 16.07 1.28
C LEU A 57 -19.05 14.81 0.93
N SER A 58 -20.28 15.01 0.48
CA SER A 58 -21.16 13.91 0.07
C SER A 58 -20.81 13.31 -1.30
N GLY A 59 -20.12 14.07 -2.16
CA GLY A 59 -19.72 13.64 -3.50
C GLY A 59 -18.40 12.86 -3.56
N THR A 60 -18.07 12.39 -4.76
CA THR A 60 -16.81 11.68 -5.06
C THR A 60 -15.96 12.44 -6.07
N GLY A 61 -14.64 12.35 -5.92
CA GLY A 61 -13.69 12.96 -6.85
C GLY A 61 -13.86 14.48 -7.03
N ALA A 62 -13.41 15.00 -8.17
CA ALA A 62 -13.29 16.44 -8.40
C ALA A 62 -14.64 17.21 -8.44
N SER A 63 -15.76 16.53 -8.75
CA SER A 63 -17.08 17.17 -8.81
C SER A 63 -17.58 17.62 -7.44
N ALA A 64 -17.18 16.93 -6.36
CA ALA A 64 -17.52 17.32 -5.00
C ALA A 64 -16.96 18.72 -4.66
N TYR A 65 -15.72 19.01 -5.09
CA TYR A 65 -15.05 20.30 -4.87
C TYR A 65 -15.56 21.42 -5.78
N THR A 66 -16.46 21.14 -6.72
CA THR A 66 -17.11 22.15 -7.58
C THR A 66 -18.60 22.34 -7.27
N ASN A 67 -19.12 21.66 -6.24
CA ASN A 67 -20.49 21.82 -5.78
C ASN A 67 -20.68 23.12 -4.99
N ILE A 68 -21.05 24.20 -5.71
CA ILE A 68 -21.23 25.53 -5.13
C ILE A 68 -22.24 25.53 -3.97
N ASP A 69 -23.37 24.84 -4.10
CA ASP A 69 -24.43 24.90 -3.08
C ASP A 69 -23.99 24.23 -1.78
N GLU A 70 -23.33 23.07 -1.86
CA GLU A 70 -22.78 22.37 -0.70
C GLU A 70 -21.65 23.18 -0.03
N LEU A 71 -20.70 23.71 -0.80
CA LEU A 71 -19.59 24.49 -0.24
C LEU A 71 -20.05 25.78 0.43
N VAL A 72 -21.00 26.50 -0.17
CA VAL A 72 -21.58 27.72 0.42
C VAL A 72 -22.39 27.37 1.66
N LYS A 73 -23.15 26.28 1.64
CA LYS A 73 -23.90 25.80 2.82
C LYS A 73 -22.95 25.53 3.99
N ILE A 74 -21.88 24.75 3.76
CA ILE A 74 -20.89 24.42 4.78
C ILE A 74 -20.19 25.68 5.29
N ALA A 75 -19.77 26.59 4.40
CA ALA A 75 -19.12 27.84 4.80
C ALA A 75 -20.01 28.70 5.72
N LYS A 76 -21.33 28.71 5.49
CA LYS A 76 -22.30 29.37 6.37
C LYS A 76 -22.48 28.67 7.71
N GLU A 77 -22.67 27.35 7.69
CA GLU A 77 -22.83 26.53 8.91
C GLU A 77 -21.62 26.68 9.83
N GLU A 78 -20.42 26.69 9.25
CA GLU A 78 -19.17 26.91 9.95
C GLU A 78 -18.80 28.37 10.20
N ARG A 79 -19.67 29.32 9.84
CA ARG A 79 -19.46 30.76 10.08
C ARG A 79 -18.09 31.25 9.58
N ALA A 80 -17.74 30.90 8.35
CA ALA A 80 -16.51 31.36 7.73
C ALA A 80 -16.57 32.88 7.47
N ASP A 81 -15.53 33.62 7.85
CA ASP A 81 -15.44 35.06 7.57
C ASP A 81 -15.00 35.29 6.12
N VAL A 82 -14.15 34.40 5.62
CA VAL A 82 -13.57 34.46 4.28
C VAL A 82 -13.45 33.06 3.68
N VAL A 83 -13.70 32.96 2.37
CA VAL A 83 -13.33 31.82 1.55
C VAL A 83 -12.07 32.16 0.75
N ILE A 84 -11.07 31.29 0.81
CA ILE A 84 -9.89 31.33 -0.05
C ILE A 84 -9.88 30.11 -0.97
N PRO A 85 -9.86 30.30 -2.30
CA PRO A 85 -10.04 29.18 -3.22
C PRO A 85 -8.73 28.54 -3.68
N GLY A 86 -7.56 29.13 -3.40
CA GLY A 86 -6.31 28.69 -4.00
C GLY A 86 -6.34 28.80 -5.54
N TYR A 87 -6.08 27.69 -6.24
CA TYR A 87 -6.15 27.59 -7.70
C TYR A 87 -6.84 26.30 -8.16
N GLY A 88 -7.36 26.31 -9.40
CA GLY A 88 -8.25 25.25 -9.88
C GLY A 88 -9.64 25.32 -9.22
N PHE A 89 -10.47 24.31 -9.44
CA PHE A 89 -11.85 24.23 -8.91
C PHE A 89 -12.65 25.53 -9.13
N LEU A 90 -13.06 26.20 -8.06
CA LEU A 90 -13.91 27.39 -8.10
C LEU A 90 -13.13 28.72 -8.01
N SER A 91 -11.80 28.69 -8.09
CA SER A 91 -10.95 29.89 -7.97
C SER A 91 -11.22 30.98 -9.00
N GLU A 92 -11.62 30.59 -10.22
CA GLU A 92 -11.99 31.52 -11.30
C GLU A 92 -13.47 31.38 -11.66
N ASN A 93 -14.32 30.99 -10.68
CA ASN A 93 -15.75 30.83 -10.90
C ASN A 93 -16.52 32.07 -10.45
N GLN A 94 -17.02 32.83 -11.41
CA GLN A 94 -17.83 34.03 -11.18
C GLN A 94 -19.06 33.76 -10.29
N LYS A 95 -19.80 32.68 -10.58
CA LYS A 95 -21.05 32.34 -9.87
C LYS A 95 -20.79 32.04 -8.40
N PHE A 96 -19.68 31.37 -8.10
CA PHE A 96 -19.26 31.07 -6.74
C PHE A 96 -18.95 32.36 -5.96
N THR A 97 -18.12 33.24 -6.53
CA THR A 97 -17.76 34.53 -5.92
C THR A 97 -18.98 35.40 -5.67
N ALA A 98 -19.87 35.52 -6.67
CA ALA A 98 -21.12 36.26 -6.54
C ALA A 98 -22.06 35.66 -5.48
N ARG A 99 -22.07 34.33 -5.33
CA ARG A 99 -22.88 33.66 -4.31
C ARG A 99 -22.34 33.92 -2.91
N LEU A 100 -21.04 33.84 -2.68
CA LEU A 100 -20.42 34.15 -1.39
C LEU A 100 -20.74 35.58 -0.93
N PHE A 101 -20.61 36.55 -1.84
CA PHE A 101 -20.95 37.95 -1.56
C PHE A 101 -22.41 38.13 -1.12
N LYS A 102 -23.37 37.45 -1.79
CA LYS A 102 -24.79 37.48 -1.41
C LYS A 102 -25.06 36.91 -0.02
N GLU A 103 -24.21 36.00 0.44
CA GLU A 103 -24.32 35.35 1.75
C GLU A 103 -23.48 36.06 2.83
N GLY A 104 -22.84 37.19 2.49
CA GLY A 104 -22.05 37.99 3.43
C GLY A 104 -20.68 37.40 3.77
N ILE A 105 -20.15 36.50 2.94
CA ILE A 105 -18.86 35.85 3.14
C ILE A 105 -17.83 36.49 2.22
N ALA A 106 -16.68 36.93 2.76
CA ALA A 106 -15.62 37.54 1.96
C ALA A 106 -14.95 36.50 1.05
N PHE A 107 -14.37 36.96 -0.06
CA PHE A 107 -13.62 36.12 -0.99
C PHE A 107 -12.18 36.64 -1.11
N ALA A 108 -11.20 35.83 -0.70
CA ALA A 108 -9.79 36.16 -0.80
C ALA A 108 -9.31 35.91 -2.24
N GLY A 109 -9.71 36.79 -3.15
CA GLY A 109 -9.48 36.71 -4.60
C GLY A 109 -10.08 37.93 -5.30
N PRO A 110 -10.04 37.98 -6.64
CA PRO A 110 -10.62 39.09 -7.39
C PRO A 110 -12.15 39.12 -7.29
N ASP A 111 -12.75 40.26 -7.66
CA ASP A 111 -14.21 40.37 -7.68
C ASP A 111 -14.81 39.59 -8.87
N SER A 112 -16.11 39.34 -8.77
CA SER A 112 -16.88 38.60 -9.77
C SER A 112 -16.79 39.19 -11.19
N ASN A 113 -16.71 40.52 -11.32
CA ASN A 113 -16.65 41.18 -12.63
C ASN A 113 -15.24 41.05 -13.24
N SER A 114 -14.18 41.19 -12.44
CA SER A 114 -12.81 40.92 -12.87
C SER A 114 -12.63 39.49 -13.38
N ILE A 115 -13.20 38.50 -12.68
CA ILE A 115 -13.18 37.08 -13.13
C ILE A 115 -13.88 36.91 -14.47
N GLU A 116 -15.03 37.55 -14.69
CA GLU A 116 -15.76 37.47 -15.96
C GLU A 116 -15.01 38.15 -17.11
N GLN A 117 -14.48 39.35 -16.88
CA GLN A 117 -13.77 40.15 -17.87
C GLN A 117 -12.53 39.45 -18.40
N PHE A 118 -11.76 38.77 -17.54
CA PHE A 118 -10.57 38.05 -17.95
C PHE A 118 -10.81 36.56 -18.28
N GLY A 119 -11.92 35.97 -17.81
CA GLY A 119 -12.33 34.62 -18.20
C GLY A 119 -12.80 34.51 -19.66
N LEU A 120 -13.26 35.62 -20.26
CA LEU A 120 -13.66 35.70 -21.66
C LEU A 120 -12.55 36.30 -22.52
N LYS A 121 -11.88 35.48 -23.34
CA LYS A 121 -10.70 35.86 -24.15
C LYS A 121 -10.87 37.16 -24.95
N HIS A 122 -12.05 37.38 -25.55
CA HIS A 122 -12.32 38.57 -26.35
C HIS A 122 -12.47 39.85 -25.50
N LEU A 123 -12.97 39.74 -24.27
CA LEU A 123 -13.03 40.87 -23.33
C LEU A 123 -11.63 41.20 -22.81
N ALA A 124 -10.88 40.19 -22.35
CA ALA A 124 -9.50 40.33 -21.92
C ALA A 124 -8.64 41.01 -23.00
N ARG A 125 -8.76 40.57 -24.26
CA ARG A 125 -8.07 41.17 -25.41
C ARG A 125 -8.46 42.63 -25.65
N LYS A 126 -9.75 42.99 -25.53
CA LYS A 126 -10.21 44.39 -25.66
C LYS A 126 -9.60 45.28 -24.58
N ILE A 127 -9.52 44.79 -23.35
CA ILE A 127 -8.90 45.52 -22.24
C ILE A 127 -7.38 45.67 -22.49
N ALA A 128 -6.70 44.62 -22.94
CA ALA A 128 -5.29 44.67 -23.31
C ALA A 128 -4.99 45.72 -24.40
N VAL A 129 -5.78 45.73 -25.48
CA VAL A 129 -5.65 46.73 -26.56
C VAL A 129 -5.93 48.15 -26.04
N LYS A 130 -6.96 48.33 -25.20
CA LYS A 130 -7.28 49.63 -24.57
C LYS A 130 -6.12 50.15 -23.72
N CYS A 131 -5.41 49.25 -23.02
CA CYS A 131 -4.26 49.57 -22.19
C CYS A 131 -2.93 49.67 -22.96
N HIS A 132 -2.97 49.62 -24.30
CA HIS A 132 -1.78 49.59 -25.16
C HIS A 132 -0.82 48.43 -24.85
N VAL A 133 -1.33 47.32 -24.33
CA VAL A 133 -0.56 46.09 -24.15
C VAL A 133 -0.49 45.37 -25.51
N PRO A 134 0.70 45.00 -26.01
CA PRO A 134 0.82 44.26 -27.26
C PRO A 134 0.04 42.94 -27.20
N VAL A 135 -0.77 42.66 -28.22
CA VAL A 135 -1.53 41.40 -28.35
C VAL A 135 -1.04 40.64 -29.58
N ILE A 136 -1.19 39.31 -29.57
CA ILE A 136 -0.76 38.47 -30.69
C ILE A 136 -1.52 38.91 -31.96
N PRO A 137 -0.82 39.19 -33.09
CA PRO A 137 -1.48 39.48 -34.36
C PRO A 137 -2.44 38.35 -34.73
N GLY A 138 -3.69 38.68 -35.02
CA GLY A 138 -4.73 37.68 -35.20
C GLY A 138 -6.05 38.30 -35.66
N THR A 139 -7.01 37.43 -35.97
CA THR A 139 -8.32 37.80 -36.49
C THR A 139 -9.38 37.88 -35.40
N GLU A 140 -10.53 38.48 -35.73
CA GLU A 140 -11.79 38.14 -35.07
C GLU A 140 -12.27 36.74 -35.50
N LEU A 141 -13.53 36.40 -35.20
CA LEU A 141 -14.11 35.12 -35.60
C LEU A 141 -14.24 35.03 -37.13
N ILE A 142 -13.75 33.92 -37.67
CA ILE A 142 -13.70 33.63 -39.09
C ILE A 142 -14.91 32.77 -39.47
N ARG A 143 -15.57 33.12 -40.57
CA ARG A 143 -16.84 32.51 -41.01
C ARG A 143 -16.61 31.26 -41.85
N ASP A 144 -15.62 31.31 -42.74
CA ASP A 144 -15.33 30.26 -43.71
C ASP A 144 -13.83 30.09 -43.99
N GLU A 145 -13.52 29.02 -44.73
CA GLU A 145 -12.16 28.62 -45.08
C GLU A 145 -11.43 29.65 -45.96
N ASN A 146 -12.13 30.37 -46.84
CA ASN A 146 -11.50 31.37 -47.70
C ASN A 146 -11.10 32.61 -46.91
N GLU A 147 -11.93 33.03 -45.96
CA GLU A 147 -11.60 34.09 -45.01
C GLU A 147 -10.40 33.69 -44.12
N ALA A 148 -10.30 32.42 -43.74
CA ALA A 148 -9.14 31.88 -43.02
C ALA A 148 -7.85 32.00 -43.83
N ILE A 149 -7.84 31.58 -45.10
CA ILE A 149 -6.66 31.65 -45.96
C ILE A 149 -6.20 33.10 -46.14
N LYS A 150 -7.12 34.01 -46.46
CA LYS A 150 -6.80 35.43 -46.65
C LYS A 150 -6.18 36.04 -45.39
N ALA A 151 -6.74 35.72 -44.23
CA ALA A 151 -6.17 36.16 -42.96
C ALA A 151 -4.76 35.60 -42.71
N CYS A 152 -4.51 34.34 -43.06
CA CYS A 152 -3.18 33.73 -42.95
C CYS A 152 -2.16 34.42 -43.86
N ASP A 153 -2.54 34.83 -45.06
CA ASP A 153 -1.66 35.54 -45.99
C ASP A 153 -1.30 36.95 -45.47
N GLU A 154 -2.23 37.61 -44.78
CA GLU A 154 -2.02 38.91 -44.15
C GLU A 154 -1.16 38.81 -42.86
N ILE A 155 -1.39 37.78 -42.03
CA ILE A 155 -0.64 37.54 -40.77
C ILE A 155 0.75 36.93 -41.05
N GLY A 156 0.85 36.15 -42.13
CA GLY A 156 2.01 35.34 -42.51
C GLY A 156 2.12 34.03 -41.73
N TYR A 157 2.51 32.95 -42.42
CA TYR A 157 2.78 31.64 -41.81
C TYR A 157 4.05 31.63 -40.94
N PRO A 158 4.18 30.69 -39.96
CA PRO A 158 3.13 29.80 -39.48
C PRO A 158 2.08 30.54 -38.64
N VAL A 159 0.88 29.99 -38.60
CA VAL A 159 -0.27 30.49 -37.83
C VAL A 159 -0.88 29.37 -36.99
N ILE A 160 -1.70 29.73 -36.00
CA ILE A 160 -2.45 28.78 -35.20
C ILE A 160 -3.96 29.06 -35.31
N LEU A 161 -4.71 28.05 -35.74
CA LEU A 161 -6.17 28.04 -35.71
C LEU A 161 -6.63 27.69 -34.30
N LYS A 162 -7.55 28.47 -33.73
CA LYS A 162 -8.07 28.26 -32.36
C LYS A 162 -9.59 28.33 -32.34
N ALA A 163 -10.23 27.40 -31.63
CA ALA A 163 -11.64 27.50 -31.29
C ALA A 163 -11.88 28.53 -30.17
N THR A 164 -12.99 29.27 -30.23
CA THR A 164 -13.34 30.37 -29.32
C THR A 164 -13.36 29.95 -27.85
N ALA A 165 -13.78 28.72 -27.56
CA ALA A 165 -13.94 28.17 -26.23
C ALA A 165 -12.87 27.12 -25.85
N GLY A 166 -11.80 26.99 -26.65
CA GLY A 166 -10.72 26.03 -26.40
C GLY A 166 -9.77 26.47 -25.29
N GLY A 167 -9.62 25.66 -24.23
CA GLY A 167 -8.63 25.81 -23.16
C GLY A 167 -7.65 24.63 -23.11
N GLY A 168 -6.43 24.85 -22.59
CA GLY A 168 -5.47 23.77 -22.32
C GLY A 168 -4.95 23.00 -23.54
N GLY A 169 -4.84 23.64 -24.71
CA GLY A 169 -4.33 22.99 -25.93
C GLY A 169 -5.37 22.23 -26.77
N ILE A 170 -6.61 22.08 -26.28
CA ILE A 170 -7.67 21.32 -26.97
C ILE A 170 -8.40 22.27 -27.94
N GLY A 171 -8.46 21.88 -29.22
CA GLY A 171 -9.13 22.67 -30.26
C GLY A 171 -8.26 23.76 -30.90
N MET A 172 -6.95 23.52 -30.99
CA MET A 172 -6.02 24.34 -31.76
C MET A 172 -5.16 23.51 -32.70
N MET A 173 -4.79 24.07 -33.86
CA MET A 173 -3.94 23.43 -34.86
C MET A 173 -2.96 24.44 -35.45
N ILE A 174 -1.68 24.08 -35.49
CA ILE A 174 -0.65 24.88 -36.16
C ILE A 174 -0.73 24.60 -37.66
N CYS A 175 -0.69 25.65 -38.46
CA CYS A 175 -0.69 25.59 -39.91
C CYS A 175 0.53 26.35 -40.43
N THR A 176 1.35 25.63 -41.19
CA THR A 176 2.59 26.13 -41.80
C THR A 176 2.41 26.48 -43.28
N SER A 177 1.27 26.10 -43.87
CA SER A 177 0.91 26.35 -45.26
C SER A 177 -0.61 26.49 -45.44
N GLU A 178 -1.01 27.00 -46.61
CA GLU A 178 -2.41 27.13 -47.01
C GLU A 178 -3.16 25.78 -46.96
N ASP A 179 -2.57 24.70 -47.48
CA ASP A 179 -3.18 23.37 -47.49
C ASP A 179 -3.47 22.85 -46.08
N GLU A 180 -2.58 23.15 -45.12
CA GLU A 180 -2.81 22.82 -43.72
C GLU A 180 -3.94 23.63 -43.11
N VAL A 181 -4.11 24.90 -43.50
CA VAL A 181 -5.25 25.74 -43.05
C VAL A 181 -6.57 25.14 -43.52
N LYS A 182 -6.68 24.78 -44.80
CA LYS A 182 -7.89 24.16 -45.38
C LYS A 182 -8.30 22.90 -44.62
N LYS A 183 -7.32 22.00 -44.45
CA LYS A 183 -7.52 20.72 -43.75
C LYS A 183 -7.89 20.92 -42.28
N ASN A 184 -7.18 21.81 -41.57
CA ASN A 184 -7.31 21.97 -40.13
C ASN A 184 -8.49 22.87 -39.73
N PHE A 185 -8.95 23.79 -40.58
CA PHE A 185 -10.10 24.65 -40.28
C PHE A 185 -11.36 23.83 -40.03
N THR A 186 -11.65 22.87 -40.91
CA THR A 186 -12.77 21.93 -40.76
C THR A 186 -12.64 21.08 -39.48
N LEU A 187 -11.42 20.63 -39.17
CA LEU A 187 -11.14 19.84 -37.97
C LEU A 187 -11.34 20.64 -36.68
N VAL A 188 -10.83 21.88 -36.62
CA VAL A 188 -10.95 22.78 -35.47
C VAL A 188 -12.40 23.19 -35.26
N LYS A 189 -13.14 23.49 -36.33
CA LYS A 189 -14.57 23.81 -36.27
C LYS A 189 -15.40 22.62 -35.75
N SER A 190 -15.14 21.42 -36.27
CA SER A 190 -15.79 20.17 -35.80
C SER A 190 -15.48 19.86 -34.33
N ARG A 191 -14.22 20.04 -33.92
CA ARG A 191 -13.80 19.89 -32.50
C ARG A 191 -14.43 20.95 -31.61
N GLY A 192 -14.54 22.19 -32.07
CA GLY A 192 -15.25 23.28 -31.40
C GLY A 192 -16.71 22.92 -31.09
N SER A 193 -17.42 22.44 -32.11
CA SER A 193 -18.83 22.03 -32.01
C SER A 193 -19.02 20.86 -31.04
N SER A 194 -18.23 19.80 -31.18
CA SER A 194 -18.36 18.57 -30.38
C SER A 194 -17.91 18.71 -28.93
N VAL A 195 -16.84 19.47 -28.67
CA VAL A 195 -16.24 19.56 -27.32
C VAL A 195 -16.76 20.77 -26.55
N PHE A 196 -16.95 21.91 -27.21
CA PHE A 196 -17.24 23.17 -26.53
C PHE A 196 -18.62 23.75 -26.87
N LYS A 197 -19.44 23.03 -27.66
CA LYS A 197 -20.74 23.50 -28.17
C LYS A 197 -20.66 24.90 -28.80
N ASN A 198 -19.51 25.23 -29.40
CA ASN A 198 -19.23 26.54 -30.00
C ASN A 198 -18.36 26.35 -31.25
N GLU A 199 -18.87 26.78 -32.41
CA GLU A 199 -18.22 26.59 -33.71
C GLU A 199 -17.30 27.74 -34.14
N GLY A 200 -17.15 28.79 -33.34
CA GLY A 200 -16.34 29.94 -33.70
C GLY A 200 -14.86 29.60 -33.73
N VAL A 201 -14.18 29.96 -34.82
CA VAL A 201 -12.73 29.78 -35.05
C VAL A 201 -12.09 31.15 -35.29
N PHE A 202 -10.89 31.37 -34.76
CA PHE A 202 -10.05 32.54 -35.04
C PHE A 202 -8.62 32.12 -35.29
N ILE A 203 -7.81 33.00 -35.89
CA ILE A 203 -6.40 32.75 -36.24
C ILE A 203 -5.52 33.71 -35.48
N GLU A 204 -4.40 33.19 -34.99
CA GLU A 204 -3.32 33.98 -34.41
C GLU A 204 -1.98 33.63 -35.06
N LYS A 205 -1.05 34.59 -35.08
CA LYS A 205 0.34 34.33 -35.44
C LYS A 205 0.92 33.26 -34.51
N TYR A 206 1.60 32.28 -35.07
CA TYR A 206 2.33 31.27 -34.30
C TYR A 206 3.81 31.65 -34.24
N PHE A 207 4.33 31.83 -33.02
CA PHE A 207 5.75 32.08 -32.79
C PHE A 207 6.44 30.76 -32.45
N THR A 208 7.36 30.32 -33.32
CA THR A 208 8.09 29.04 -33.18
C THR A 208 9.11 29.07 -32.05
N SER A 209 9.74 30.22 -31.83
CA SER A 209 10.78 30.46 -30.81
C SER A 209 10.17 31.10 -29.55
N GLY A 210 8.99 30.64 -29.15
CA GLY A 210 8.23 31.23 -28.04
C GLY A 210 8.76 30.85 -26.65
N ARG A 211 8.78 31.84 -25.76
CA ARG A 211 8.91 31.70 -24.31
C ARG A 211 7.61 32.09 -23.61
N HIS A 212 7.36 31.46 -22.48
CA HIS A 212 6.26 31.79 -21.59
C HIS A 212 6.83 32.55 -20.39
N ILE A 213 6.65 33.87 -20.38
CA ILE A 213 7.07 34.74 -19.27
C ILE A 213 5.84 35.37 -18.66
N GLU A 214 5.75 35.37 -17.35
CA GLU A 214 4.57 35.86 -16.65
C GLU A 214 4.96 36.81 -15.51
N VAL A 215 4.11 37.80 -15.22
CA VAL A 215 4.36 38.81 -14.18
C VAL A 215 3.37 38.63 -13.04
N GLN A 216 3.90 38.44 -11.83
CA GLN A 216 3.09 38.43 -10.62
C GLN A 216 2.63 39.85 -10.29
N ILE A 217 1.33 40.00 -10.04
CA ILE A 217 0.76 41.25 -9.54
C ILE A 217 -0.02 41.04 -8.24
N PHE A 218 -0.21 42.12 -7.49
CA PHE A 218 -1.14 42.19 -6.38
C PHE A 218 -1.82 43.55 -6.36
N GLY A 219 -3.15 43.56 -6.42
CA GLY A 219 -3.96 44.77 -6.43
C GLY A 219 -4.74 44.98 -5.13
N ASN A 220 -5.02 46.24 -4.78
CA ASN A 220 -5.79 46.60 -3.58
C ASN A 220 -7.30 46.79 -3.83
N GLY A 221 -7.77 46.61 -5.06
CA GLY A 221 -9.18 46.82 -5.44
C GLY A 221 -9.61 48.28 -5.57
N LEU A 222 -8.70 49.23 -5.39
CA LEU A 222 -8.96 50.68 -5.44
C LEU A 222 -8.07 51.40 -6.46
N GLY A 223 -7.46 50.63 -7.37
CA GLY A 223 -6.63 51.15 -8.47
C GLY A 223 -5.12 51.13 -8.21
N ASP A 224 -4.65 50.77 -7.01
CA ASP A 224 -3.22 50.56 -6.80
C ASP A 224 -2.82 49.10 -7.04
N VAL A 225 -1.76 48.90 -7.83
CA VAL A 225 -1.19 47.58 -8.14
C VAL A 225 0.32 47.55 -7.90
N VAL A 226 0.80 46.46 -7.30
CA VAL A 226 2.23 46.17 -7.11
C VAL A 226 2.63 44.95 -7.95
N THR A 227 3.78 45.01 -8.60
CA THR A 227 4.39 43.90 -9.34
C THR A 227 5.46 43.21 -8.49
N TYR A 228 5.61 41.89 -8.62
CA TYR A 228 6.67 41.10 -7.97
C TYR A 228 7.53 40.37 -9.00
N GLY A 229 8.02 41.15 -9.98
CA GLY A 229 8.83 40.68 -11.09
C GLY A 229 8.20 39.59 -11.95
N GLU A 230 9.02 39.02 -12.82
CA GLU A 230 8.63 37.98 -13.76
C GLU A 230 9.10 36.58 -13.36
N ARG A 231 8.37 35.57 -13.85
CA ARG A 231 8.75 34.15 -13.82
C ARG A 231 8.90 33.62 -15.24
N GLU A 232 9.90 32.76 -15.42
CA GLU A 232 10.10 31.97 -16.63
C GLU A 232 9.40 30.63 -16.46
N CYS A 233 8.39 30.37 -17.29
CA CYS A 233 7.57 29.18 -17.24
C CYS A 233 7.62 28.38 -18.55
N SER A 234 8.65 28.57 -19.38
CA SER A 234 8.78 27.92 -20.70
C SER A 234 9.00 26.41 -20.65
N ILE A 235 9.48 25.83 -19.55
CA ILE A 235 9.72 24.38 -19.47
C ILE A 235 8.39 23.66 -19.25
N GLN A 236 7.73 23.36 -20.37
CA GLN A 236 6.38 22.79 -20.43
C GLN A 236 6.34 21.54 -21.28
N ARG A 237 5.48 20.59 -20.91
CA ARG A 237 5.20 19.38 -21.68
C ARG A 237 3.74 19.40 -22.10
N ARG A 238 3.45 19.43 -23.40
CA ARG A 238 2.06 19.57 -23.92
C ARG A 238 1.30 20.72 -23.24
N HIS A 239 1.96 21.87 -23.10
CA HIS A 239 1.45 23.06 -22.42
C HIS A 239 1.19 22.91 -20.91
N GLN A 240 1.73 21.87 -20.26
CA GLN A 240 1.71 21.72 -18.81
C GLN A 240 3.09 22.11 -18.24
N LYS A 241 3.12 23.10 -17.35
CA LYS A 241 4.35 23.59 -16.71
C LYS A 241 4.96 22.51 -15.80
N VAL A 242 6.28 22.30 -15.87
CA VAL A 242 7.01 21.28 -15.11
C VAL A 242 8.08 21.88 -14.20
N ILE A 243 8.82 22.87 -14.72
CA ILE A 243 9.88 23.60 -14.01
C ILE A 243 9.71 25.09 -14.30
N GLU A 244 9.76 25.89 -13.26
CA GLU A 244 9.66 27.34 -13.33
C GLU A 244 10.84 27.98 -12.60
N GLU A 245 11.24 29.17 -13.03
CA GLU A 245 12.33 29.89 -12.37
C GLU A 245 12.12 31.41 -12.35
N THR A 246 12.70 32.09 -11.37
CA THR A 246 12.67 33.56 -11.25
C THR A 246 13.95 34.10 -10.62
N PRO A 247 14.51 35.21 -11.14
CA PRO A 247 14.10 35.93 -12.36
C PRO A 247 14.29 35.10 -13.65
N SER A 248 13.69 35.55 -14.77
CA SER A 248 13.84 34.85 -16.06
C SER A 248 15.28 34.96 -16.57
N PRO A 249 15.94 33.84 -16.93
CA PRO A 249 17.29 33.88 -17.50
C PRO A 249 17.32 34.57 -18.86
N PHE A 250 16.23 34.55 -19.63
CA PHE A 250 16.15 35.30 -20.89
C PHE A 250 16.19 36.80 -20.62
N VAL A 251 15.36 37.27 -19.69
CA VAL A 251 15.35 38.70 -19.31
C VAL A 251 16.72 39.12 -18.79
N GLU A 252 17.31 38.35 -17.86
CA GLU A 252 18.64 38.63 -17.30
C GLU A 252 19.77 38.66 -18.37
N ASN A 253 19.74 37.73 -19.33
CA ASN A 253 20.84 37.57 -20.31
C ASN A 253 20.63 38.32 -21.63
N SER A 254 19.47 38.95 -21.85
CA SER A 254 19.10 39.61 -23.12
C SER A 254 19.98 40.83 -23.51
N GLY A 255 20.84 41.32 -22.62
CA GLY A 255 21.52 42.61 -22.80
C GLY A 255 20.59 43.83 -22.67
N MET A 256 19.28 43.61 -22.53
CA MET A 256 18.23 44.61 -22.36
C MET A 256 17.43 44.41 -21.05
N MET A 257 18.00 43.69 -20.09
CA MET A 257 17.35 43.21 -18.86
C MET A 257 16.42 44.24 -18.21
N TYR A 258 16.94 45.42 -17.84
CA TYR A 258 16.17 46.45 -17.17
C TYR A 258 15.10 47.10 -18.06
N ASP A 259 15.23 47.04 -19.39
CA ASP A 259 14.23 47.58 -20.30
C ASP A 259 13.09 46.59 -20.52
N LEU A 260 13.41 45.31 -20.80
CA LEU A 260 12.41 44.27 -21.01
C LEU A 260 11.60 44.01 -19.73
N ARG A 261 12.25 43.89 -18.56
CA ARG A 261 11.56 43.75 -17.27
C ARG A 261 10.61 44.92 -17.00
N ARG A 262 11.05 46.14 -17.29
CA ARG A 262 10.22 47.36 -17.13
C ARG A 262 9.01 47.33 -18.04
N LYS A 263 9.18 46.96 -19.31
CA LYS A 263 8.07 46.86 -20.27
C LYS A 263 7.04 45.82 -19.82
N LEU A 264 7.48 44.61 -19.48
CA LEU A 264 6.61 43.54 -18.99
C LEU A 264 5.84 43.94 -17.72
N THR A 265 6.57 44.45 -16.71
CA THR A 265 5.96 44.86 -15.42
C THR A 265 5.05 46.07 -15.55
N SER A 266 5.39 47.05 -16.39
CA SER A 266 4.54 48.22 -16.63
C SER A 266 3.26 47.84 -17.38
N CYS A 267 3.35 47.00 -18.42
CA CYS A 267 2.18 46.48 -19.12
C CYS A 267 1.27 45.70 -18.17
N ALA A 268 1.85 44.83 -17.33
CA ALA A 268 1.10 44.06 -16.36
C ALA A 268 0.38 44.96 -15.33
N ARG A 269 1.09 45.97 -14.80
CA ARG A 269 0.53 46.93 -13.86
C ARG A 269 -0.62 47.73 -14.49
N ASN A 270 -0.41 48.35 -15.65
CA ASN A 270 -1.41 49.17 -16.32
C ASN A 270 -2.69 48.39 -16.61
N LEU A 271 -2.57 47.13 -17.06
CA LEU A 271 -3.71 46.27 -17.35
C LEU A 271 -4.57 46.01 -16.11
N ALA A 272 -3.92 45.80 -14.96
CA ALA A 272 -4.59 45.52 -13.70
C ALA A 272 -5.16 46.77 -13.03
N GLU A 273 -4.51 47.93 -13.17
CA GLU A 273 -5.02 49.21 -12.68
C GLU A 273 -6.31 49.62 -13.41
N GLU A 274 -6.41 49.39 -14.73
CA GLU A 274 -7.59 49.71 -15.54
C GLU A 274 -8.88 49.03 -15.03
N VAL A 275 -8.76 47.83 -14.46
CA VAL A 275 -9.92 47.08 -13.94
C VAL A 275 -10.07 47.18 -12.43
N ASN A 276 -9.28 48.03 -11.76
CA ASN A 276 -9.17 48.08 -10.30
C ASN A 276 -8.98 46.69 -9.68
N TYR A 277 -8.04 45.92 -10.23
CA TYR A 277 -7.84 44.54 -9.83
C TYR A 277 -7.56 44.44 -8.32
N LYS A 278 -8.04 43.35 -7.70
CA LYS A 278 -7.86 43.09 -6.26
C LYS A 278 -7.29 41.70 -6.03
N SER A 279 -6.50 41.57 -4.95
CA SER A 279 -5.82 40.33 -4.56
C SER A 279 -4.70 39.92 -5.53
N ALA A 280 -4.27 38.66 -5.49
CA ALA A 280 -3.21 38.12 -6.34
C ALA A 280 -3.73 37.72 -7.74
N GLY A 281 -2.96 38.05 -8.76
CA GLY A 281 -3.19 37.63 -10.15
C GLY A 281 -1.88 37.56 -10.93
N THR A 282 -1.92 36.95 -12.12
CA THR A 282 -0.75 36.87 -13.00
C THR A 282 -1.13 37.24 -14.42
N ILE A 283 -0.27 38.02 -15.07
CA ILE A 283 -0.41 38.34 -16.49
C ILE A 283 0.66 37.58 -17.26
N GLU A 284 0.22 36.72 -18.18
CA GLU A 284 1.07 35.84 -18.97
C GLU A 284 1.38 36.46 -20.33
N PHE A 285 2.63 36.34 -20.77
CA PHE A 285 3.12 36.82 -22.04
C PHE A 285 3.80 35.70 -22.83
N LEU A 286 3.54 35.70 -24.14
CA LEU A 286 4.37 35.01 -25.12
C LEU A 286 5.50 35.95 -25.50
N VAL A 287 6.74 35.55 -25.30
CA VAL A 287 7.92 36.33 -25.67
C VAL A 287 8.65 35.62 -26.79
N ASP A 288 8.91 36.30 -27.89
CA ASP A 288 9.73 35.78 -28.97
C ASP A 288 11.21 35.83 -28.57
N ASP A 289 11.86 34.65 -28.52
CA ASP A 289 13.25 34.52 -28.09
C ASP A 289 14.23 35.26 -29.00
N GLU A 290 13.88 35.44 -30.28
CA GLU A 290 14.76 36.05 -31.28
C GLU A 290 14.76 37.58 -31.21
N THR A 291 13.57 38.19 -31.10
CA THR A 291 13.40 39.65 -31.13
C THR A 291 13.29 40.28 -29.75
N GLY A 292 12.84 39.51 -28.74
CA GLY A 292 12.43 40.04 -27.45
C GLY A 292 11.05 40.73 -27.46
N ASP A 293 10.33 40.70 -28.58
CA ASP A 293 8.95 41.16 -28.65
C ASP A 293 8.07 40.26 -27.78
N PHE A 294 7.10 40.86 -27.09
CA PHE A 294 6.21 40.14 -26.19
C PHE A 294 4.75 40.47 -26.48
N PHE A 295 3.87 39.51 -26.21
CA PHE A 295 2.45 39.61 -26.51
C PHE A 295 1.63 39.03 -25.36
N PHE A 296 0.58 39.74 -24.96
CA PHE A 296 -0.38 39.28 -23.96
C PHE A 296 -1.03 37.96 -24.38
N LEU A 297 -1.00 36.98 -23.49
CA LEU A 297 -1.69 35.70 -23.64
C LEU A 297 -3.01 35.71 -22.87
N GLU A 298 -2.92 35.84 -21.55
CA GLU A 298 -4.06 35.82 -20.65
C GLU A 298 -3.71 36.44 -19.29
N MET A 299 -4.75 36.65 -18.49
CA MET A 299 -4.61 36.97 -17.08
C MET A 299 -5.24 35.85 -16.27
N ASN A 300 -4.44 35.20 -15.44
CA ASN A 300 -4.93 34.24 -14.45
C ASN A 300 -5.46 35.05 -13.26
N THR A 301 -6.77 34.97 -13.02
CA THR A 301 -7.47 35.77 -12.00
C THR A 301 -7.40 35.12 -10.61
N ARG A 302 -6.22 34.63 -10.25
CA ARG A 302 -5.98 33.86 -9.03
C ARG A 302 -4.48 33.75 -8.73
N LEU A 303 -4.15 33.19 -7.57
CA LEU A 303 -2.82 32.69 -7.28
C LEU A 303 -2.47 31.54 -8.26
N GLN A 304 -1.18 31.38 -8.54
CA GLN A 304 -0.66 30.27 -9.36
C GLN A 304 0.18 29.30 -8.55
N VAL A 305 0.41 28.12 -9.12
CA VAL A 305 1.15 27.02 -8.48
C VAL A 305 2.57 27.50 -8.12
N GLU A 306 3.23 28.13 -9.07
CA GLU A 306 4.60 28.65 -9.07
C GLU A 306 4.81 29.94 -8.24
N HIS A 307 3.81 30.40 -7.48
CA HIS A 307 3.95 31.63 -6.68
C HIS A 307 5.09 31.59 -5.65
N GLY A 308 5.46 30.39 -5.17
CA GLY A 308 6.43 30.22 -4.09
C GLY A 308 7.87 30.64 -4.46
N ILE A 309 8.25 30.59 -5.74
CA ILE A 309 9.55 31.12 -6.17
C ILE A 309 9.59 32.65 -6.16
N THR A 310 8.47 33.31 -6.45
CA THR A 310 8.32 34.76 -6.27
C THR A 310 8.41 35.14 -4.80
N GLU A 311 7.75 34.38 -3.91
CA GLU A 311 7.83 34.59 -2.46
C GLU A 311 9.27 34.50 -1.94
N LEU A 312 10.07 33.56 -2.46
CA LEU A 312 11.47 33.38 -2.07
C LEU A 312 12.39 34.51 -2.56
N VAL A 313 12.18 35.02 -3.78
CA VAL A 313 13.04 36.06 -4.38
C VAL A 313 12.71 37.46 -3.86
N TYR A 314 11.43 37.77 -3.66
CA TYR A 314 10.99 39.11 -3.21
C TYR A 314 10.65 39.17 -1.73
N ASN A 315 10.83 38.07 -0.99
CA ASN A 315 10.58 37.96 0.45
C ASN A 315 9.17 38.44 0.86
N VAL A 316 8.15 37.89 0.18
CA VAL A 316 6.73 38.18 0.43
C VAL A 316 5.92 36.92 0.72
N ASP A 317 4.78 37.06 1.39
CA ASP A 317 3.78 35.99 1.55
C ASP A 317 2.48 36.42 0.85
N LEU A 318 2.25 35.87 -0.34
CA LEU A 318 1.13 36.24 -1.21
C LEU A 318 -0.19 35.72 -0.64
N VAL A 319 -0.21 34.54 -0.02
CA VAL A 319 -1.42 34.02 0.65
C VAL A 319 -1.81 34.90 1.84
N PHE A 320 -0.82 35.33 2.64
CA PHE A 320 -1.05 36.30 3.71
C PHE A 320 -1.63 37.60 3.16
N PHE A 321 -1.08 38.13 2.07
CA PHE A 321 -1.62 39.33 1.44
C PHE A 321 -3.05 39.14 0.90
N MET A 322 -3.38 38.00 0.30
CA MET A 322 -4.75 37.70 -0.15
C MET A 322 -5.76 37.76 1.00
N LEU A 323 -5.43 37.14 2.14
CA LEU A 323 -6.26 37.18 3.34
C LEU A 323 -6.32 38.59 3.93
N LEU A 324 -5.19 39.30 3.98
CA LEU A 324 -5.12 40.64 4.55
C LEU A 324 -5.93 41.64 3.71
N GLN A 325 -5.86 41.54 2.39
CA GLN A 325 -6.70 42.33 1.48
C GLN A 325 -8.19 42.10 1.76
N ALA A 326 -8.64 40.85 1.93
CA ALA A 326 -10.02 40.55 2.30
C ALA A 326 -10.42 41.15 3.66
N ASP A 327 -9.51 41.17 4.65
CA ASP A 327 -9.75 41.78 5.97
C ASP A 327 -9.98 43.30 5.88
N TYR A 328 -9.20 43.97 5.02
CA TYR A 328 -9.35 45.39 4.72
C TYR A 328 -10.65 45.67 3.97
N GLU A 329 -11.04 44.80 3.03
CA GLU A 329 -12.28 44.93 2.26
C GLU A 329 -13.52 44.83 3.14
N ILE A 330 -13.53 43.91 4.12
CA ILE A 330 -14.60 43.83 5.12
C ILE A 330 -14.75 45.16 5.88
N SER A 331 -13.67 45.92 6.02
CA SER A 331 -13.67 47.26 6.66
C SER A 331 -13.99 48.40 5.69
N GLY A 332 -14.31 48.12 4.42
CA GLY A 332 -14.60 49.12 3.39
C GLY A 332 -13.36 49.83 2.82
N SER A 333 -12.18 49.18 2.84
CA SER A 333 -10.91 49.74 2.37
C SER A 333 -10.07 48.71 1.61
N GLY A 334 -9.02 49.16 0.90
CA GLY A 334 -8.02 48.29 0.30
C GLY A 334 -6.76 48.20 1.14
N ILE A 335 -5.96 47.15 0.97
CA ILE A 335 -4.66 47.03 1.63
C ILE A 335 -3.78 48.24 1.26
N PRO A 336 -3.20 48.95 2.25
CA PRO A 336 -2.31 50.07 1.95
C PRO A 336 -1.07 49.65 1.16
N VAL A 337 -0.77 50.35 0.07
CA VAL A 337 0.33 50.04 -0.86
C VAL A 337 1.70 49.96 -0.16
N HIS A 338 1.94 50.78 0.86
CA HIS A 338 3.21 50.74 1.61
C HIS A 338 3.44 49.41 2.33
N ILE A 339 2.39 48.63 2.60
CA ILE A 339 2.51 47.26 3.14
C ILE A 339 3.00 46.32 2.05
N LEU A 340 2.40 46.39 0.87
CA LEU A 340 2.76 45.58 -0.29
C LEU A 340 4.20 45.85 -0.76
N LYS A 341 4.67 47.10 -0.65
CA LYS A 341 6.02 47.51 -1.08
C LYS A 341 7.10 47.41 0.00
N LYS A 342 6.77 46.96 1.21
CA LYS A 342 7.64 47.11 2.39
C LYS A 342 9.05 46.51 2.20
N ASP A 343 9.14 45.34 1.57
CA ASP A 343 10.39 44.58 1.43
C ASP A 343 10.96 44.66 -0.01
N LEU A 344 10.40 45.53 -0.86
CA LEU A 344 10.83 45.71 -2.25
C LEU A 344 11.88 46.81 -2.39
N ASN A 345 12.91 46.52 -3.19
CA ASN A 345 13.86 47.50 -3.68
C ASN A 345 13.58 47.81 -5.15
N TYR A 346 13.90 49.04 -5.58
CA TYR A 346 13.68 49.49 -6.94
C TYR A 346 14.96 50.06 -7.56
N GLU A 347 15.26 49.64 -8.79
CA GLU A 347 16.28 50.26 -9.64
C GLU A 347 15.64 50.60 -10.98
N ASN A 348 15.85 51.81 -11.49
CA ASN A 348 15.22 52.26 -12.74
C ASN A 348 13.69 51.99 -12.76
N SER A 349 12.99 52.21 -11.65
CA SER A 349 11.53 51.98 -11.52
C SER A 349 11.04 50.53 -11.70
N VAL A 350 11.93 49.53 -11.64
CA VAL A 350 11.57 48.10 -11.60
C VAL A 350 11.97 47.48 -10.28
N GLU A 351 11.19 46.50 -9.80
CA GLU A 351 11.55 45.72 -8.61
C GLU A 351 12.85 44.93 -8.85
N VAL A 352 13.77 44.99 -7.89
CA VAL A 352 15.06 44.28 -7.95
C VAL A 352 14.90 42.89 -7.34
N PRO A 353 15.12 41.79 -8.08
CA PRO A 353 15.11 40.44 -7.53
C PRO A 353 16.32 40.20 -6.60
N HIS A 354 16.11 39.56 -5.46
CA HIS A 354 17.20 39.12 -4.58
C HIS A 354 17.53 37.65 -4.83
N GLY A 355 18.60 37.36 -5.58
CA GLY A 355 18.99 35.99 -5.90
C GLY A 355 18.12 35.35 -6.99
N HIS A 356 18.03 34.02 -6.98
CA HIS A 356 17.31 33.24 -7.98
C HIS A 356 16.66 32.01 -7.35
N ALA A 357 15.44 31.68 -7.74
CA ALA A 357 14.72 30.50 -7.27
C ALA A 357 14.19 29.64 -8.42
N ILE A 358 14.23 28.33 -8.23
CA ILE A 358 13.72 27.32 -9.16
C ILE A 358 12.64 26.51 -8.43
N GLU A 359 11.51 26.24 -9.09
CA GLU A 359 10.48 25.28 -8.68
C GLU A 359 10.50 24.06 -9.59
N VAL A 360 10.33 22.88 -8.99
CA VAL A 360 10.11 21.61 -9.71
C VAL A 360 8.80 21.00 -9.21
N ARG A 361 7.91 20.69 -10.14
CA ARG A 361 6.66 19.97 -9.85
C ARG A 361 6.89 18.46 -9.88
N VAL A 362 6.83 17.84 -8.71
CA VAL A 362 6.93 16.39 -8.57
C VAL A 362 5.54 15.77 -8.71
N TYR A 363 5.34 14.99 -9.77
CA TYR A 363 4.09 14.33 -10.12
C TYR A 363 4.20 12.81 -9.93
N ALA A 364 3.09 12.18 -9.51
CA ALA A 364 2.88 10.74 -9.63
C ALA A 364 2.54 10.39 -11.08
N GLU A 365 3.51 10.51 -11.98
CA GLU A 365 3.38 10.19 -13.39
C GLU A 365 4.49 9.23 -13.81
N ASN A 366 4.18 8.36 -14.78
CA ASN A 366 5.16 7.45 -15.36
C ASN A 366 5.68 7.97 -16.72
N PRO A 367 6.93 8.47 -16.80
CA PRO A 367 7.48 9.03 -18.04
C PRO A 367 7.53 8.03 -19.20
N VAL A 368 7.67 6.72 -18.96
CA VAL A 368 7.71 5.72 -20.05
C VAL A 368 6.35 5.40 -20.63
N ARG A 369 5.29 5.64 -19.86
CA ARG A 369 3.89 5.43 -20.30
C ARG A 369 3.23 6.75 -20.63
N ASN A 370 3.96 7.61 -21.36
CA ASN A 370 3.46 8.90 -21.81
C ASN A 370 2.97 9.80 -20.65
N PHE A 371 3.62 9.69 -19.49
CA PHE A 371 3.27 10.38 -18.25
C PHE A 371 1.85 10.06 -17.76
N ALA A 372 1.42 8.80 -17.91
CA ALA A 372 0.18 8.34 -17.30
C ALA A 372 0.23 8.53 -15.77
N PRO A 373 -0.84 9.03 -15.14
CA PRO A 373 -0.95 9.11 -13.69
C PRO A 373 -0.75 7.74 -13.03
N CYS A 374 -0.07 7.74 -11.89
CA CYS A 374 0.29 6.55 -11.12
C CYS A 374 -0.34 6.63 -9.73
N PRO A 375 -1.60 6.20 -9.57
CA PRO A 375 -2.22 6.10 -8.25
C PRO A 375 -1.57 4.96 -7.44
N GLY A 376 -1.63 5.04 -6.12
CA GLY A 376 -1.11 4.02 -5.22
C GLY A 376 -0.79 4.54 -3.83
N ILE A 377 -0.25 3.66 -2.99
CA ILE A 377 0.13 3.96 -1.61
C ILE A 377 1.58 4.45 -1.58
N LEU A 378 1.82 5.56 -0.89
CA LEU A 378 3.14 6.11 -0.63
C LEU A 378 3.80 5.33 0.52
N HIS A 379 4.56 4.29 0.20
CA HIS A 379 5.18 3.42 1.19
C HIS A 379 6.24 4.11 2.06
N ASN A 380 6.89 5.15 1.53
CA ASN A 380 7.80 5.99 2.29
C ASN A 380 7.88 7.39 1.66
N VAL A 381 7.68 8.41 2.49
CA VAL A 381 7.86 9.82 2.15
C VAL A 381 8.88 10.42 3.10
N SER A 382 10.06 10.75 2.58
CA SER A 382 11.11 11.46 3.30
C SER A 382 11.47 12.72 2.52
N ILE A 383 11.17 13.87 3.11
CA ILE A 383 11.37 15.19 2.51
C ILE A 383 12.27 16.00 3.46
N PRO A 384 13.30 16.71 2.97
CA PRO A 384 14.13 17.57 3.80
C PRO A 384 13.29 18.71 4.40
N PRO A 385 13.59 19.15 5.64
CA PRO A 385 12.85 20.24 6.26
C PRO A 385 13.05 21.56 5.49
N ASN A 386 12.01 22.40 5.49
CA ASN A 386 12.09 23.74 4.93
C ASN A 386 13.06 24.61 5.74
N GLY A 387 13.85 25.45 5.07
CA GLY A 387 14.74 26.39 5.72
C GLY A 387 16.05 26.64 4.99
N ARG A 388 16.97 27.31 5.68
CA ARG A 388 18.28 27.66 5.15
C ARG A 388 19.25 26.49 5.26
N CYS A 389 19.89 26.14 4.14
CA CYS A 389 20.86 25.07 3.99
C CYS A 389 22.21 25.67 3.55
N GLY A 390 22.95 26.25 4.49
CA GLY A 390 24.15 27.03 4.17
C GLY A 390 23.80 28.32 3.44
N GLU A 391 24.20 28.44 2.17
CA GLU A 391 23.99 29.65 1.35
C GLU A 391 22.67 29.65 0.56
N TYR A 392 21.93 28.54 0.50
CA TYR A 392 20.67 28.42 -0.24
C TYR A 392 19.49 28.13 0.71
N ILE A 393 18.26 28.28 0.22
CA ILE A 393 17.03 28.01 0.97
C ILE A 393 16.26 26.90 0.25
N VAL A 394 15.78 25.91 1.00
CA VAL A 394 14.89 24.85 0.52
C VAL A 394 13.49 25.12 1.04
N ARG A 395 12.50 25.04 0.16
CA ARG A 395 11.08 25.04 0.50
C ARG A 395 10.37 23.94 -0.28
N VAL A 396 9.62 23.12 0.43
CA VAL A 396 8.78 22.07 -0.13
C VAL A 396 7.34 22.30 0.31
N ASP A 397 6.46 22.48 -0.68
CA ASP A 397 5.02 22.54 -0.46
C ASP A 397 4.42 21.21 -0.96
N HIS A 398 3.82 20.42 -0.07
CA HIS A 398 3.29 19.09 -0.39
C HIS A 398 2.07 18.73 0.48
N TRP A 399 1.35 17.67 0.10
CA TRP A 399 0.22 17.11 0.86
C TRP A 399 0.40 15.62 1.23
N ILE A 400 1.51 15.05 0.81
CA ILE A 400 1.80 13.62 0.92
C ILE A 400 2.41 13.24 2.28
N SER A 401 2.15 12.03 2.74
CA SER A 401 2.76 11.41 3.92
C SER A 401 2.91 9.91 3.72
N THR A 402 3.82 9.27 4.46
CA THR A 402 3.96 7.80 4.46
C THR A 402 2.62 7.15 4.81
N GLY A 403 2.23 6.14 4.03
CA GLY A 403 0.93 5.46 4.06
C GLY A 403 -0.23 6.21 3.41
N GLY A 404 -0.04 7.47 3.00
CA GLY A 404 -1.05 8.22 2.26
C GLY A 404 -1.29 7.63 0.87
N LYS A 405 -2.52 7.77 0.37
CA LYS A 405 -2.93 7.25 -0.95
C LYS A 405 -2.99 8.37 -1.99
N VAL A 406 -2.33 8.14 -3.12
CA VAL A 406 -2.50 8.93 -4.36
C VAL A 406 -3.68 8.32 -5.13
N SER A 407 -4.76 9.08 -5.24
CA SER A 407 -5.99 8.64 -5.91
C SER A 407 -5.97 8.97 -7.42
N PRO A 408 -6.72 8.24 -8.25
CA PRO A 408 -6.85 8.57 -9.67
C PRO A 408 -7.87 9.69 -9.97
N TYR A 409 -8.52 10.26 -8.94
CA TYR A 409 -9.68 11.15 -9.11
C TYR A 409 -9.32 12.63 -9.30
N PHE A 410 -8.07 12.98 -9.02
CA PHE A 410 -7.59 14.36 -9.00
C PHE A 410 -6.31 14.52 -9.81
N ASP A 411 -5.70 15.69 -9.69
CA ASP A 411 -4.37 15.99 -10.22
C ASP A 411 -3.27 15.15 -9.53
N PRO A 412 -2.25 14.66 -10.28
CA PRO A 412 -1.19 13.80 -9.75
C PRO A 412 -0.04 14.55 -9.05
N LEU A 413 -0.12 15.86 -8.79
CA LEU A 413 0.94 16.62 -8.12
C LEU A 413 1.13 16.12 -6.70
N LEU A 414 2.36 15.76 -6.35
CA LEU A 414 2.73 15.27 -5.03
C LEU A 414 3.36 16.38 -4.18
N ALA A 415 4.28 17.13 -4.78
CA ALA A 415 5.05 18.16 -4.10
C ALA A 415 5.60 19.20 -5.10
N LYS A 416 5.81 20.42 -4.60
CA LYS A 416 6.54 21.49 -5.26
C LYS A 416 7.85 21.70 -4.54
N ILE A 417 8.96 21.42 -5.21
CA ILE A 417 10.30 21.54 -4.64
C ILE A 417 10.89 22.85 -5.12
N MET A 418 11.08 23.78 -4.19
CA MET A 418 11.62 25.10 -4.48
C MET A 418 12.96 25.28 -3.82
N VAL A 419 13.92 25.82 -4.57
CA VAL A 419 15.23 26.18 -4.03
C VAL A 419 15.60 27.57 -4.48
N TRP A 420 15.91 28.43 -3.51
CA TRP A 420 16.49 29.75 -3.73
C TRP A 420 18.00 29.72 -3.52
N SER A 421 18.77 30.37 -4.39
CA SER A 421 20.22 30.51 -4.32
C SER A 421 20.66 31.96 -4.59
N PRO A 422 21.84 32.41 -4.11
CA PRO A 422 22.33 33.76 -4.38
C PRO A 422 22.58 34.06 -5.86
N LYS A 423 22.82 33.01 -6.66
CA LYS A 423 23.00 33.07 -8.12
C LYS A 423 22.23 31.91 -8.75
N ARG A 424 21.82 32.06 -10.01
CA ARG A 424 21.18 31.00 -10.80
C ARG A 424 22.06 29.75 -10.87
N THR A 425 21.58 28.63 -10.34
CA THR A 425 22.25 27.32 -10.40
C THR A 425 21.25 26.18 -10.18
N SER A 426 21.34 25.10 -10.97
CA SER A 426 20.54 23.89 -10.74
C SER A 426 21.14 22.96 -9.68
N GLN A 427 22.41 23.16 -9.27
CA GLN A 427 23.11 22.21 -8.41
C GLN A 427 22.41 22.00 -7.05
N ASN A 428 21.91 23.08 -6.45
CA ASN A 428 21.26 23.02 -5.13
C ASN A 428 19.90 22.32 -5.19
N ILE A 429 19.10 22.54 -6.24
CA ILE A 429 17.82 21.84 -6.42
C ILE A 429 18.03 20.37 -6.79
N VAL A 430 19.02 20.05 -7.63
CA VAL A 430 19.37 18.64 -7.94
C VAL A 430 19.83 17.91 -6.68
N LYS A 431 20.63 18.56 -5.83
CA LYS A 431 21.03 18.00 -4.52
C LYS A 431 19.82 17.76 -3.62
N THR A 432 18.86 18.67 -3.60
CA THR A 432 17.63 18.56 -2.81
C THR A 432 16.73 17.43 -3.33
N LEU A 433 16.51 17.35 -4.64
CA LEU A 433 15.72 16.29 -5.28
C LEU A 433 16.27 14.90 -4.97
N ARG A 434 17.60 14.73 -4.99
CA ARG A 434 18.26 13.45 -4.64
C ARG A 434 18.13 13.05 -3.16
N GLN A 435 17.82 13.99 -2.28
CA GLN A 435 17.56 13.71 -0.86
C GLN A 435 16.11 13.33 -0.60
N ILE A 436 15.20 13.65 -1.51
CA ILE A 436 13.78 13.32 -1.41
C ILE A 436 13.61 11.84 -1.76
N LYS A 437 12.91 11.11 -0.88
CA LYS A 437 12.43 9.76 -1.17
C LYS A 437 10.92 9.77 -1.20
N ILE A 438 10.36 9.48 -2.37
CA ILE A 438 8.94 9.20 -2.54
C ILE A 438 8.85 7.81 -3.17
N GLN A 439 8.67 6.80 -2.32
CA GLN A 439 8.64 5.39 -2.70
C GLN A 439 7.20 4.88 -2.65
N GLY A 440 6.80 4.09 -3.63
CA GLY A 440 5.42 3.68 -3.84
C GLY A 440 5.06 3.80 -5.33
N PRO A 441 4.21 4.75 -5.74
CA PRO A 441 3.95 5.00 -7.15
C PRO A 441 5.16 5.60 -7.87
N VAL A 442 5.27 5.35 -9.18
CA VAL A 442 6.25 6.00 -10.04
C VAL A 442 6.05 7.51 -10.03
N ASN A 443 7.15 8.25 -10.06
CA ASN A 443 7.16 9.70 -10.10
C ASN A 443 8.17 10.23 -11.14
N ASN A 444 8.16 11.55 -11.34
CA ASN A 444 8.97 12.23 -12.35
C ASN A 444 10.27 12.89 -11.81
N ILE A 445 10.76 12.53 -10.60
CA ILE A 445 11.94 13.19 -10.01
C ILE A 445 13.17 13.06 -10.91
N GLU A 446 13.50 11.85 -11.36
CA GLU A 446 14.68 11.63 -12.22
C GLU A 446 14.55 12.34 -13.58
N TYR A 447 13.33 12.42 -14.13
CA TYR A 447 13.06 13.21 -15.34
C TYR A 447 13.40 14.69 -15.14
N CYS A 448 13.00 15.26 -14.01
CA CYS A 448 13.31 16.66 -13.68
C CYS A 448 14.80 16.88 -13.42
N ILE A 449 15.49 15.93 -12.78
CA ILE A 449 16.94 15.99 -12.57
C ILE A 449 17.69 16.02 -13.90
N ASP A 450 17.28 15.21 -14.88
CA ASP A 450 17.92 15.19 -16.19
C ASP A 450 17.70 16.49 -16.96
N ILE A 451 16.51 17.09 -16.88
CA ILE A 451 16.24 18.43 -17.44
C ILE A 451 17.19 19.46 -16.81
N LEU A 452 17.28 19.49 -15.48
CA LEU A 452 18.08 20.47 -14.73
C LEU A 452 19.59 20.35 -14.98
N LYS A 453 20.05 19.20 -15.47
CA LYS A 453 21.44 18.95 -15.87
C LYS A 453 21.71 19.21 -17.35
N SER A 454 20.68 19.48 -18.15
CA SER A 454 20.83 19.65 -19.58
C SER A 454 21.58 20.95 -19.90
N PRO A 455 22.36 20.98 -21.01
CA PRO A 455 23.00 22.20 -21.49
C PRO A 455 22.00 23.33 -21.72
N GLU A 456 20.82 23.02 -22.26
CA GLU A 456 19.74 23.98 -22.55
C GLU A 456 19.28 24.70 -21.28
N PHE A 457 19.02 23.96 -20.19
CA PHE A 457 18.67 24.57 -18.90
C PHE A 457 19.82 25.44 -18.37
N SER A 458 21.06 24.93 -18.36
CA SER A 458 22.20 25.65 -17.81
C SER A 458 22.46 26.98 -18.53
N GLN A 459 22.19 27.04 -19.85
CA GLN A 459 22.34 28.23 -20.69
C GLN A 459 21.10 29.14 -20.69
N GLY A 460 19.98 28.73 -20.10
CA GLY A 460 18.71 29.48 -20.15
C GLY A 460 18.02 29.44 -21.52
N LYS A 461 18.36 28.48 -22.37
CA LYS A 461 17.83 28.29 -23.73
C LYS A 461 16.67 27.31 -23.75
N THR A 462 15.63 27.61 -22.97
CA THR A 462 14.46 26.74 -22.77
C THR A 462 13.22 27.40 -23.38
N LEU A 463 12.85 26.99 -24.59
CA LEU A 463 11.63 27.40 -25.27
C LEU A 463 10.42 26.58 -24.81
N THR A 464 9.20 27.00 -25.14
CA THR A 464 7.97 26.22 -24.85
C THR A 464 7.93 24.86 -25.54
N THR A 465 8.75 24.65 -26.56
CA THR A 465 8.91 23.39 -27.32
C THR A 465 10.10 22.53 -26.84
N PHE A 466 10.85 22.99 -25.84
CA PHE A 466 12.07 22.32 -25.37
C PHE A 466 11.85 20.85 -25.01
N LEU A 467 10.78 20.54 -24.28
CA LEU A 467 10.51 19.17 -23.83
C LEU A 467 9.95 18.26 -24.93
N ASP A 468 9.53 18.79 -26.09
CA ASP A 468 9.00 17.98 -27.20
C ASP A 468 10.09 17.10 -27.84
N SER A 469 11.36 17.54 -27.77
CA SER A 469 12.52 16.84 -28.32
C SER A 469 13.48 16.30 -27.26
N PHE A 470 13.19 16.56 -25.97
CA PHE A 470 14.03 16.12 -24.86
C PHE A 470 14.01 14.60 -24.71
N LYS A 471 15.20 13.98 -24.71
CA LYS A 471 15.37 12.53 -24.61
C LYS A 471 15.66 12.12 -23.17
N PHE A 472 14.63 11.63 -22.48
CA PHE A 472 14.77 11.01 -21.17
C PHE A 472 15.08 9.52 -21.28
N ARG A 473 15.99 9.01 -20.44
CA ARG A 473 16.32 7.58 -20.33
C ARG A 473 16.02 7.08 -18.92
N PRO A 474 14.85 6.49 -18.68
CA PRO A 474 14.45 6.07 -17.35
C PRO A 474 15.17 4.80 -16.90
N HIS A 475 15.61 4.79 -15.65
CA HIS A 475 16.18 3.63 -14.99
C HIS A 475 15.09 2.75 -14.37
N LEU A 476 14.31 2.07 -15.21
CA LEU A 476 13.20 1.23 -14.76
C LEU A 476 13.03 -0.04 -15.60
N ILE A 477 12.37 -1.02 -14.98
CA ILE A 477 11.76 -2.17 -15.65
C ILE A 477 10.25 -2.01 -15.67
N GLU A 478 9.62 -2.38 -16.79
CA GLU A 478 8.17 -2.40 -16.98
C GLU A 478 7.69 -3.86 -17.05
N PHE A 479 6.64 -4.19 -16.32
CA PHE A 479 6.01 -5.50 -16.37
C PHE A 479 5.00 -5.55 -17.52
N ILE A 480 5.36 -6.14 -18.65
CA ILE A 480 4.42 -6.38 -19.76
C ILE A 480 3.39 -7.43 -19.32
N ASP A 481 3.86 -8.48 -18.65
CA ASP A 481 3.06 -9.53 -17.99
C ASP A 481 3.68 -9.76 -16.61
N SER A 482 2.86 -9.94 -15.59
CA SER A 482 3.30 -10.09 -14.20
C SER A 482 3.80 -11.50 -13.82
N GLY A 483 3.61 -12.48 -14.70
CA GLY A 483 3.71 -13.90 -14.33
C GLY A 483 2.53 -14.33 -13.45
N ASP A 484 2.62 -15.53 -12.90
CA ASP A 484 1.55 -16.09 -12.08
C ASP A 484 1.62 -15.53 -10.65
N TYR A 485 2.79 -15.55 -10.01
CA TYR A 485 2.99 -14.93 -8.69
C TYR A 485 4.41 -14.41 -8.53
N THR A 486 4.57 -13.10 -8.70
CA THR A 486 5.86 -12.41 -8.63
C THR A 486 5.86 -11.39 -7.49
N THR A 487 6.83 -11.51 -6.59
CA THR A 487 6.96 -10.63 -5.41
C THR A 487 8.41 -10.22 -5.17
N VAL A 488 8.61 -9.03 -4.57
CA VAL A 488 9.93 -8.63 -4.05
C VAL A 488 10.18 -9.38 -2.74
N GLN A 489 11.34 -10.03 -2.61
CA GLN A 489 11.75 -10.71 -1.38
C GLN A 489 13.21 -10.41 -1.06
N ASP A 490 13.52 -10.12 0.20
CA ASP A 490 14.89 -9.99 0.74
C ASP A 490 15.14 -10.99 1.88
N LEU A 491 16.40 -11.12 2.29
CA LEU A 491 16.81 -12.04 3.35
C LEU A 491 17.39 -11.21 4.52
N PRO A 492 17.09 -11.52 5.79
CA PRO A 492 16.31 -12.64 6.30
C PRO A 492 14.77 -12.42 6.28
N GLY A 493 14.30 -11.34 5.64
CA GLY A 493 12.95 -10.83 5.82
C GLY A 493 12.81 -10.13 7.18
N ARG A 494 11.66 -10.25 7.82
CA ARG A 494 11.32 -9.63 9.13
C ARG A 494 11.56 -10.57 10.31
N ASN A 495 12.71 -11.25 10.34
CA ASN A 495 12.98 -12.27 11.36
C ASN A 495 13.06 -11.73 12.80
N ASN A 496 13.35 -10.44 12.97
CA ASN A 496 13.53 -9.79 14.27
C ASN A 496 12.25 -9.17 14.82
N ILE A 497 11.12 -9.34 14.12
CA ILE A 497 9.85 -8.73 14.49
C ILE A 497 8.85 -9.84 14.82
N ARG A 498 8.15 -9.68 15.93
CA ARG A 498 7.00 -10.51 16.35
C ARG A 498 5.73 -9.67 16.28
N HIS A 499 4.67 -10.04 16.99
CA HIS A 499 3.38 -9.35 16.97
C HIS A 499 2.53 -9.61 15.72
N GLY A 500 2.48 -10.85 15.26
CA GLY A 500 1.66 -11.21 14.09
C GLY A 500 2.25 -10.75 12.76
N VAL A 501 3.49 -10.27 12.75
CA VAL A 501 4.22 -9.93 11.52
C VAL A 501 4.98 -11.17 11.05
N PRO A 502 4.64 -11.77 9.90
CA PRO A 502 5.34 -12.95 9.42
C PRO A 502 6.76 -12.61 9.00
N ARG A 503 7.65 -13.61 9.13
CA ARG A 503 9.05 -13.53 8.68
C ARG A 503 9.16 -13.06 7.23
N SER A 504 8.28 -13.55 6.35
CA SER A 504 8.35 -13.30 4.91
C SER A 504 9.71 -13.75 4.34
N GLY A 505 10.26 -13.06 3.34
CA GLY A 505 11.53 -13.46 2.73
C GLY A 505 11.35 -14.54 1.66
N PRO A 506 12.45 -14.95 1.02
CA PRO A 506 12.43 -16.04 0.07
C PRO A 506 12.13 -17.36 0.78
N VAL A 507 11.23 -18.18 0.23
CA VAL A 507 11.10 -19.57 0.73
C VAL A 507 12.35 -20.38 0.36
N ASP A 508 12.94 -20.08 -0.79
CA ASP A 508 14.21 -20.62 -1.26
C ASP A 508 15.30 -19.55 -1.15
N ASN A 509 15.92 -19.51 0.03
CA ASN A 509 16.98 -18.57 0.37
C ASN A 509 18.26 -18.76 -0.47
N ILE A 510 18.65 -20.00 -0.80
CA ILE A 510 19.89 -20.24 -1.56
C ILE A 510 19.80 -19.71 -2.99
N SER A 511 18.66 -19.86 -3.67
CA SER A 511 18.51 -19.35 -5.03
C SER A 511 18.52 -17.82 -5.06
N LEU A 512 17.93 -17.17 -4.06
CA LEU A 512 18.05 -15.72 -3.90
C LEU A 512 19.52 -15.30 -3.73
N GLN A 513 20.25 -15.96 -2.82
CA GLN A 513 21.67 -15.66 -2.57
C GLN A 513 22.54 -15.90 -3.82
N LEU A 514 22.30 -17.00 -4.55
CA LEU A 514 22.99 -17.32 -5.81
C LEU A 514 22.75 -16.24 -6.87
N ALA A 515 21.50 -15.80 -7.06
CA ALA A 515 21.18 -14.73 -8.02
C ALA A 515 21.90 -13.42 -7.67
N ASN A 516 21.88 -13.02 -6.40
CA ASN A 516 22.55 -11.80 -5.93
C ASN A 516 24.07 -11.86 -6.09
N ILE A 517 24.70 -12.94 -5.65
CA ILE A 517 26.15 -13.09 -5.73
C ILE A 517 26.60 -13.13 -7.19
N ALA A 518 25.82 -13.73 -8.10
CA ALA A 518 26.12 -13.75 -9.53
C ALA A 518 26.26 -12.33 -10.12
N VAL A 519 25.42 -11.37 -9.72
CA VAL A 519 25.50 -9.97 -10.17
C VAL A 519 26.39 -9.07 -9.30
N GLY A 520 26.86 -9.58 -8.16
CA GLY A 520 27.74 -8.86 -7.24
C GLY A 520 27.03 -7.99 -6.22
N ASN A 521 25.75 -8.28 -5.98
CA ASN A 521 25.06 -7.76 -4.83
C ASN A 521 25.54 -8.46 -3.56
N THR A 522 25.23 -7.87 -2.41
CA THR A 522 25.27 -8.59 -1.14
C THR A 522 24.30 -9.78 -1.19
N LYS A 523 24.67 -10.90 -0.57
CA LYS A 523 23.88 -12.15 -0.56
C LYS A 523 22.41 -11.95 -0.13
N ASP A 524 22.17 -10.93 0.69
CA ASP A 524 20.88 -10.68 1.36
C ASP A 524 19.99 -9.65 0.63
N MET A 525 20.46 -9.08 -0.49
CA MET A 525 19.74 -8.04 -1.23
C MET A 525 18.41 -8.55 -1.82
N GLU A 526 17.45 -7.66 -2.06
CA GLU A 526 16.16 -8.04 -2.60
C GLU A 526 16.23 -8.57 -4.06
N CYS A 527 15.41 -9.58 -4.35
CA CYS A 527 15.20 -10.16 -5.67
C CYS A 527 13.69 -10.22 -6.00
N LEU A 528 13.35 -10.45 -7.27
CA LEU A 528 11.99 -10.89 -7.62
C LEU A 528 11.90 -12.42 -7.47
N GLU A 529 11.11 -12.88 -6.52
CA GLU A 529 10.69 -14.30 -6.43
C GLU A 529 9.57 -14.54 -7.44
N CYS A 530 9.81 -15.41 -8.41
CA CYS A 530 8.88 -15.78 -9.47
C CYS A 530 8.41 -17.22 -9.24
N THR A 531 7.09 -17.46 -9.25
CA THR A 531 6.51 -18.79 -8.94
C THR A 531 5.69 -19.32 -10.12
N VAL A 532 5.92 -20.57 -10.53
CA VAL A 532 5.29 -21.31 -11.64
C VAL A 532 5.53 -20.72 -13.04
N ARG A 533 5.18 -19.46 -13.25
CA ARG A 533 5.46 -18.70 -14.47
C ARG A 533 5.96 -17.31 -14.08
N GLY A 534 7.14 -16.95 -14.57
CA GLY A 534 7.71 -15.64 -14.31
C GLY A 534 7.13 -14.54 -15.21
N PRO A 535 7.45 -13.26 -14.91
CA PRO A 535 7.01 -12.11 -15.68
C PRO A 535 7.67 -11.99 -17.05
N VAL A 536 7.05 -11.15 -17.89
CA VAL A 536 7.66 -10.56 -19.08
C VAL A 536 8.03 -9.12 -18.78
N LEU A 537 9.33 -8.81 -18.80
CA LEU A 537 9.89 -7.54 -18.35
C LEU A 537 10.53 -6.79 -19.51
N LYS A 538 10.18 -5.51 -19.68
CA LYS A 538 10.86 -4.59 -20.58
C LYS A 538 11.83 -3.70 -19.80
N PHE A 539 13.10 -3.73 -20.19
CA PHE A 539 14.15 -2.90 -19.61
C PHE A 539 14.22 -1.57 -20.36
N HIS A 540 13.95 -0.45 -19.69
CA HIS A 540 14.05 0.88 -20.32
C HIS A 540 15.46 1.49 -20.22
N SER A 541 16.31 0.91 -19.38
CA SER A 541 17.74 1.21 -19.30
C SER A 541 18.56 -0.08 -19.39
N ALA A 542 19.87 0.07 -19.63
CA ALA A 542 20.80 -1.03 -19.51
C ALA A 542 20.84 -1.54 -18.06
N ALA A 543 20.95 -2.86 -17.88
CA ALA A 543 20.95 -3.50 -16.56
C ALA A 543 21.91 -4.71 -16.52
N ILE A 544 22.34 -5.07 -15.31
CA ILE A 544 23.02 -6.35 -15.06
C ILE A 544 22.10 -7.21 -14.21
N ILE A 545 21.76 -8.41 -14.68
CA ILE A 545 20.82 -9.30 -14.02
C ILE A 545 21.36 -10.72 -13.85
N SER A 546 20.71 -11.53 -13.01
CA SER A 546 20.90 -12.98 -12.97
C SER A 546 19.61 -13.69 -12.57
N LEU A 547 19.39 -14.87 -13.15
CA LEU A 547 18.34 -15.81 -12.76
C LEU A 547 18.95 -16.98 -12.01
N ALA A 548 18.36 -17.41 -10.89
CA ALA A 548 18.77 -18.60 -10.15
C ALA A 548 17.57 -19.36 -9.59
N GLY A 549 17.71 -20.67 -9.38
CA GLY A 549 16.67 -21.57 -8.88
C GLY A 549 16.30 -22.67 -9.87
N GLY A 550 15.03 -23.07 -9.88
CA GLY A 550 14.48 -24.04 -10.82
C GLY A 550 14.66 -23.60 -12.28
N ALA A 551 14.68 -24.56 -13.21
CA ALA A 551 14.76 -24.26 -14.63
C ALA A 551 13.47 -23.60 -15.12
N PHE A 552 13.59 -22.50 -15.86
CA PHE A 552 12.49 -21.86 -16.56
C PHE A 552 12.87 -21.66 -18.03
N ASN A 553 11.88 -21.69 -18.93
CA ASN A 553 12.09 -21.47 -20.35
C ASN A 553 12.27 -19.97 -20.67
N SER A 554 13.36 -19.39 -20.16
CA SER A 554 13.61 -17.95 -20.22
C SER A 554 14.27 -17.52 -21.54
N THR A 555 13.73 -16.49 -22.16
CA THR A 555 14.22 -15.92 -23.42
C THR A 555 14.39 -14.40 -23.33
N LEU A 556 15.36 -13.87 -24.09
CA LEU A 556 15.55 -12.45 -24.29
C LEU A 556 15.21 -12.11 -25.74
N ASN A 557 14.36 -11.10 -25.93
CA ASN A 557 13.86 -10.66 -27.23
C ASN A 557 13.28 -11.83 -28.05
N GLN A 558 12.60 -12.78 -27.38
CA GLN A 558 11.98 -13.99 -27.93
C GLN A 558 12.93 -14.97 -28.64
N THR A 559 14.24 -14.70 -28.66
CA THR A 559 15.18 -15.40 -29.56
C THR A 559 16.38 -15.97 -28.82
N ALA A 560 16.99 -15.22 -27.90
CA ALA A 560 18.16 -15.66 -27.16
C ALA A 560 17.77 -16.40 -25.88
N LYS A 561 18.24 -17.65 -25.70
CA LYS A 561 18.05 -18.38 -24.44
C LYS A 561 18.85 -17.72 -23.31
N VAL A 562 18.22 -17.54 -22.16
CA VAL A 562 18.82 -16.88 -21.00
C VAL A 562 19.43 -17.93 -20.06
N PRO A 563 20.75 -17.91 -19.80
CA PRO A 563 21.37 -18.85 -18.88
C PRO A 563 21.19 -18.42 -17.43
N PHE A 564 20.91 -19.38 -16.56
CA PHE A 564 20.84 -19.19 -15.12
C PHE A 564 22.23 -19.18 -14.48
N PHE A 565 22.31 -18.70 -13.22
CA PHE A 565 23.51 -18.62 -12.39
C PHE A 565 24.68 -17.89 -13.08
N THR A 566 24.34 -16.93 -13.93
CA THR A 566 25.25 -16.18 -14.79
C THR A 566 24.90 -14.70 -14.70
N GLU A 567 25.91 -13.85 -14.71
CA GLU A 567 25.79 -12.40 -14.82
C GLU A 567 25.45 -12.04 -16.27
N LEU A 568 24.36 -11.31 -16.48
CA LEU A 568 23.81 -11.02 -17.80
C LEU A 568 23.77 -9.52 -18.03
N TYR A 569 24.36 -9.06 -19.13
CA TYR A 569 24.34 -7.66 -19.54
C TYR A 569 23.18 -7.43 -20.49
N ILE A 570 22.16 -6.72 -20.00
CA ILE A 570 20.90 -6.47 -20.70
C ILE A 570 20.94 -5.08 -21.34
N PRO A 571 20.89 -4.98 -22.68
CA PRO A 571 20.75 -3.70 -23.38
C PRO A 571 19.42 -3.01 -23.06
N ALA A 572 19.43 -1.67 -23.08
CA ALA A 572 18.20 -0.89 -23.01
C ALA A 572 17.24 -1.25 -24.16
N GLY A 573 15.95 -1.32 -23.87
CA GLY A 573 14.90 -1.74 -24.80
C GLY A 573 14.66 -3.25 -24.87
N SER A 574 15.50 -4.07 -24.22
CA SER A 574 15.35 -5.53 -24.25
C SER A 574 14.11 -5.99 -23.48
N VAL A 575 13.52 -7.09 -23.96
CA VAL A 575 12.39 -7.76 -23.32
C VAL A 575 12.82 -9.14 -22.83
N LEU A 576 12.79 -9.36 -21.53
CA LEU A 576 13.04 -10.65 -20.88
C LEU A 576 11.70 -11.34 -20.62
N ASP A 577 11.48 -12.50 -21.23
CA ASP A 577 10.41 -13.41 -20.84
C ASP A 577 11.02 -14.51 -19.98
N ILE A 578 10.64 -14.59 -18.71
CA ILE A 578 11.15 -15.64 -17.82
C ILE A 578 10.51 -17.00 -18.16
N GLY A 579 9.29 -17.01 -18.70
CA GLY A 579 8.60 -18.22 -19.12
C GLY A 579 8.03 -19.05 -17.95
N LYS A 580 7.67 -20.29 -18.26
CA LYS A 580 7.14 -21.28 -17.30
C LYS A 580 8.28 -22.13 -16.72
N ALA A 581 8.11 -22.55 -15.48
CA ALA A 581 8.97 -23.54 -14.84
C ALA A 581 8.97 -24.87 -15.61
N GLU A 582 10.13 -25.51 -15.65
CA GLU A 582 10.37 -26.83 -16.23
C GLU A 582 10.68 -27.85 -15.12
N GLY A 583 10.30 -29.11 -15.34
CA GLY A 583 10.57 -30.18 -14.39
C GLY A 583 9.71 -30.12 -13.12
N THR A 584 10.33 -30.38 -11.96
CA THR A 584 9.67 -30.50 -10.65
C THR A 584 9.82 -29.26 -9.76
N SER A 585 10.67 -28.31 -10.17
CA SER A 585 10.90 -27.05 -9.47
C SER A 585 9.88 -26.00 -9.87
N VAL A 586 9.49 -25.10 -8.96
CA VAL A 586 8.45 -24.08 -9.23
C VAL A 586 8.87 -22.64 -8.97
N LYS A 587 10.10 -22.38 -8.51
CA LYS A 587 10.55 -21.00 -8.23
C LYS A 587 11.88 -20.67 -8.89
N CYS A 588 11.99 -19.44 -9.37
CA CYS A 588 13.26 -18.82 -9.68
C CYS A 588 13.30 -17.39 -9.13
N TYR A 589 14.51 -16.85 -9.03
CA TYR A 589 14.78 -15.51 -8.50
C TYR A 589 15.52 -14.69 -9.54
N LEU A 590 15.01 -13.49 -9.79
CA LEU A 590 15.67 -12.49 -10.62
C LEU A 590 16.34 -11.44 -9.73
N ALA A 591 17.68 -11.43 -9.73
CA ALA A 591 18.47 -10.37 -9.15
C ALA A 591 18.77 -9.30 -10.20
N VAL A 592 18.69 -8.03 -9.80
CA VAL A 592 19.19 -6.89 -10.56
C VAL A 592 20.32 -6.26 -9.76
N LYS A 593 21.45 -5.95 -10.41
CA LYS A 593 22.59 -5.32 -9.73
C LYS A 593 22.17 -3.99 -9.12
N GLY A 594 22.46 -3.81 -7.82
CA GLY A 594 22.04 -2.64 -7.04
C GLY A 594 20.61 -2.71 -6.48
N GLY A 595 19.86 -3.78 -6.75
CA GLY A 595 18.52 -4.02 -6.18
C GLY A 595 17.44 -3.12 -6.77
N PHE A 596 16.39 -2.90 -5.97
CA PHE A 596 15.18 -2.13 -6.31
C PHE A 596 15.08 -0.89 -5.40
N PRO A 597 15.71 0.25 -5.76
CA PRO A 597 15.71 1.47 -4.95
C PRO A 597 14.32 2.07 -4.74
N GLY A 598 13.38 1.84 -5.67
CA GLY A 598 12.00 2.31 -5.56
C GLY A 598 11.14 1.57 -4.52
N VAL A 599 11.63 0.46 -3.95
CA VAL A 599 10.94 -0.32 -2.91
C VAL A 599 11.37 0.16 -1.52
N ALA A 600 10.41 0.58 -0.71
CA ALA A 600 10.65 1.03 0.65
C ALA A 600 10.95 -0.14 1.60
N LEU A 601 11.82 0.10 2.58
CA LEU A 601 11.90 -0.75 3.77
C LEU A 601 10.66 -0.53 4.62
N TRP A 602 10.11 -1.62 5.14
CA TRP A 602 9.03 -1.58 6.10
C TRP A 602 9.24 -2.66 7.16
N LEU A 603 9.37 -2.22 8.42
CA LEU A 603 9.87 -3.04 9.54
C LEU A 603 11.17 -3.76 9.17
N ASP A 604 12.16 -2.97 8.73
CA ASP A 604 13.51 -3.37 8.37
C ASP A 604 13.67 -4.37 7.20
N SER A 605 12.62 -4.64 6.43
CA SER A 605 12.71 -5.48 5.23
C SER A 605 11.87 -4.96 4.06
N LYS A 606 12.29 -5.27 2.84
CA LYS A 606 11.58 -4.99 1.57
C LYS A 606 10.66 -6.14 1.16
N SER A 607 10.73 -7.30 1.81
CA SER A 607 9.90 -8.45 1.48
C SER A 607 8.40 -8.15 1.42
N CYS A 608 7.75 -8.69 0.40
CA CYS A 608 6.31 -8.56 0.22
C CYS A 608 5.58 -9.71 0.92
N THR A 609 4.48 -9.39 1.60
CA THR A 609 3.51 -10.35 2.14
C THR A 609 2.14 -10.01 1.56
N PRO A 610 1.79 -10.48 0.36
CA PRO A 610 0.57 -10.05 -0.33
C PRO A 610 -0.72 -10.28 0.45
N SER A 611 -0.80 -11.39 1.20
CA SER A 611 -1.99 -11.71 2.00
C SER A 611 -2.27 -10.72 3.14
N LEU A 612 -1.28 -9.94 3.55
CA LEU A 612 -1.40 -8.93 4.60
C LEU A 612 -1.18 -7.50 4.09
N LYS A 613 -0.97 -7.33 2.78
CA LYS A 613 -0.68 -6.04 2.14
C LYS A 613 0.58 -5.35 2.69
N LEU A 614 1.62 -6.12 3.03
CA LEU A 614 2.85 -5.61 3.67
C LEU A 614 4.06 -5.59 2.72
N GLY A 615 4.87 -4.54 2.79
CA GLY A 615 6.16 -4.42 2.09
C GLY A 615 6.07 -4.50 0.56
N GLY A 616 7.20 -4.81 -0.09
CA GLY A 616 7.29 -4.97 -1.53
C GLY A 616 6.77 -3.79 -2.35
N HIS A 617 6.27 -4.10 -3.56
CA HIS A 617 5.60 -3.13 -4.42
C HIS A 617 4.12 -3.07 -4.08
N GLN A 618 3.67 -1.93 -3.51
CA GLN A 618 2.26 -1.68 -3.19
C GLN A 618 1.61 -2.72 -2.24
N GLY A 619 2.41 -3.50 -1.50
CA GLY A 619 1.91 -4.56 -0.61
C GLY A 619 1.35 -5.78 -1.35
N ARG A 620 1.56 -5.90 -2.66
CA ARG A 620 0.92 -6.93 -3.49
C ARG A 620 1.90 -7.61 -4.45
N THR A 621 1.40 -8.60 -5.17
CA THR A 621 2.06 -9.11 -6.37
C THR A 621 2.06 -8.05 -7.46
N PHE A 622 3.01 -8.13 -8.41
CA PHE A 622 3.03 -7.24 -9.57
C PHE A 622 1.81 -7.46 -10.48
N LEU A 623 1.45 -6.42 -11.22
CA LEU A 623 0.40 -6.39 -12.23
C LEU A 623 0.97 -5.90 -13.57
N PRO A 624 0.34 -6.27 -14.71
CA PRO A 624 0.71 -5.71 -16.01
C PRO A 624 0.66 -4.17 -16.00
N GLY A 625 1.72 -3.57 -16.50
CA GLY A 625 1.91 -2.13 -16.56
C GLY A 625 2.53 -1.50 -15.31
N ASP A 626 2.76 -2.27 -14.24
CA ASP A 626 3.60 -1.83 -13.12
C ASP A 626 5.02 -1.52 -13.64
N CYS A 627 5.68 -0.58 -12.98
CA CYS A 627 7.06 -0.22 -13.27
C CYS A 627 7.85 -0.19 -11.96
N LEU A 628 9.07 -0.68 -12.01
CA LEU A 628 9.96 -0.77 -10.87
C LEU A 628 11.30 -0.11 -11.20
N GLU A 629 11.73 0.80 -10.33
CA GLU A 629 13.01 1.48 -10.47
C GLU A 629 14.16 0.50 -10.24
N ILE A 630 15.21 0.64 -11.06
CA ILE A 630 16.46 -0.11 -10.95
C ILE A 630 17.65 0.85 -10.94
N VAL A 631 18.80 0.40 -10.44
CA VAL A 631 20.02 1.21 -10.52
C VAL A 631 20.54 1.21 -11.96
N GLY A 632 20.72 2.40 -12.53
CA GLY A 632 21.30 2.55 -13.87
C GLY A 632 22.73 2.02 -13.98
N SER A 633 23.04 1.30 -15.06
CA SER A 633 24.41 0.94 -15.40
C SER A 633 25.16 2.16 -15.96
N SER A 634 26.38 2.42 -15.49
CA SER A 634 27.26 3.44 -16.09
C SER A 634 27.73 3.08 -17.50
N ASN A 635 27.69 1.79 -17.83
CA ASN A 635 28.06 1.27 -19.14
C ASN A 635 26.80 1.02 -19.96
N GLU A 636 26.71 1.63 -21.15
CA GLU A 636 25.73 1.24 -22.14
C GLU A 636 26.16 -0.08 -22.78
N TYR A 637 25.30 -1.09 -22.69
CA TYR A 637 25.49 -2.35 -23.41
C TYR A 637 24.77 -2.26 -24.74
N SER A 638 25.51 -2.28 -25.84
CA SER A 638 24.93 -2.28 -27.20
C SER A 638 24.39 -3.64 -27.62
N THR A 639 24.88 -4.73 -27.01
CA THR A 639 24.46 -6.11 -27.29
C THR A 639 24.33 -6.93 -26.00
N PHE A 640 23.52 -7.99 -26.05
CA PHE A 640 23.40 -8.94 -24.96
C PHE A 640 24.75 -9.63 -24.72
N GLY A 641 25.20 -9.64 -23.46
CA GLY A 641 26.47 -10.22 -23.05
C GLY A 641 26.35 -11.02 -21.77
N MET A 642 27.38 -11.81 -21.48
CA MET A 642 27.51 -12.60 -20.26
C MET A 642 28.81 -12.26 -19.56
N GLY A 643 28.77 -12.21 -18.23
CA GLY A 643 29.91 -11.96 -17.35
C GLY A 643 30.26 -13.18 -16.53
N TYR A 644 30.43 -12.97 -15.22
CA TYR A 644 30.72 -14.04 -14.27
C TYR A 644 29.67 -15.15 -14.30
N LYS A 645 30.12 -16.40 -14.28
CA LYS A 645 29.26 -17.58 -14.17
C LYS A 645 29.64 -18.34 -12.92
N ILE A 646 28.65 -18.69 -12.11
CA ILE A 646 28.87 -19.51 -10.92
C ILE A 646 29.37 -20.90 -11.38
N PRO A 647 30.50 -21.39 -10.82
CA PRO A 647 30.98 -22.74 -11.13
C PRO A 647 29.89 -23.79 -10.88
N SER A 648 29.70 -24.72 -11.82
CA SER A 648 28.64 -25.73 -11.74
C SER A 648 28.73 -26.62 -10.50
N THR A 649 29.93 -26.80 -9.93
CA THR A 649 30.13 -27.53 -8.67
C THR A 649 29.48 -26.85 -7.47
N LEU A 650 29.28 -25.53 -7.52
CA LEU A 650 28.64 -24.75 -6.46
C LEU A 650 27.13 -24.65 -6.62
N ILE A 651 26.54 -25.13 -7.72
CA ILE A 651 25.10 -24.99 -7.99
C ILE A 651 24.37 -26.23 -7.43
N PRO A 652 23.34 -26.06 -6.59
CA PRO A 652 22.48 -27.17 -6.16
C PRO A 652 21.81 -27.88 -7.34
N ASN A 653 21.56 -29.18 -7.20
CA ASN A 653 20.85 -29.93 -8.25
C ASN A 653 19.33 -29.80 -8.09
N PHE A 654 18.73 -28.83 -8.77
CA PHE A 654 17.29 -28.53 -8.73
C PHE A 654 16.40 -29.58 -9.44
N GLU A 655 16.97 -30.49 -10.22
CA GLU A 655 16.23 -31.56 -10.92
C GLU A 655 16.13 -32.85 -10.10
N ARG A 656 17.08 -33.07 -9.18
CA ARG A 656 17.24 -34.33 -8.43
C ARG A 656 17.50 -34.09 -6.95
N PHE A 657 16.97 -33.02 -6.38
CA PHE A 657 17.08 -32.81 -4.94
C PHE A 657 16.21 -33.81 -4.18
N SER A 658 16.64 -34.15 -2.97
CA SER A 658 15.89 -35.06 -2.11
C SER A 658 14.60 -34.39 -1.65
N ASN A 659 13.48 -35.10 -1.81
CA ASN A 659 12.19 -34.71 -1.22
C ASN A 659 12.13 -34.97 0.30
N VAL A 660 13.24 -35.36 0.92
CA VAL A 660 13.36 -35.53 2.35
C VAL A 660 13.72 -34.20 3.00
N ILE A 661 12.81 -33.72 3.86
CA ILE A 661 12.96 -32.52 4.66
C ILE A 661 13.41 -32.94 6.06
N ARG A 662 14.57 -32.44 6.51
CA ARG A 662 15.09 -32.70 7.83
C ARG A 662 14.37 -31.85 8.86
N MET A 663 14.04 -32.48 9.98
CA MET A 663 13.20 -31.91 11.02
C MET A 663 13.91 -32.00 12.38
N ILE A 664 13.68 -30.99 13.21
CA ILE A 664 13.97 -31.00 14.64
C ILE A 664 12.65 -31.28 15.36
N GLY A 665 12.67 -32.21 16.31
CA GLY A 665 11.50 -32.53 17.13
C GLY A 665 11.08 -31.36 18.01
N GLY A 666 9.78 -31.20 18.20
CA GLY A 666 9.19 -30.20 19.08
C GLY A 666 8.34 -29.14 18.37
N PRO A 667 7.64 -28.30 19.15
CA PRO A 667 7.59 -28.33 20.62
C PRO A 667 6.63 -29.39 21.23
N HIS A 668 5.67 -29.92 20.47
CA HIS A 668 4.56 -30.74 21.02
C HIS A 668 4.60 -32.23 20.70
N ASP A 669 5.74 -32.76 20.23
CA ASP A 669 6.00 -34.19 20.03
C ASP A 669 6.32 -34.94 21.34
N THR A 670 5.62 -34.59 22.42
CA THR A 670 5.79 -35.19 23.75
C THR A 670 4.72 -36.23 24.02
N SER A 671 5.02 -37.23 24.86
CA SER A 671 4.10 -38.36 25.13
C SER A 671 2.73 -37.94 25.69
N GLU A 672 2.64 -36.75 26.29
CA GLU A 672 1.40 -36.17 26.82
C GLU A 672 0.44 -35.66 25.73
N ILE A 673 0.95 -35.40 24.51
CA ILE A 673 0.17 -34.87 23.37
C ILE A 673 0.21 -35.85 22.20
N ALA A 674 1.42 -36.24 21.79
CA ALA A 674 1.69 -37.10 20.65
C ALA A 674 1.79 -38.57 21.06
N SER A 675 1.25 -39.46 20.22
CA SER A 675 1.49 -40.89 20.39
C SER A 675 2.77 -41.32 19.68
N GLU A 676 3.50 -42.29 20.26
CA GLU A 676 4.71 -42.85 19.63
C GLU A 676 4.41 -43.43 18.24
N LYS A 677 3.25 -44.08 18.09
CA LYS A 677 2.76 -44.60 16.80
C LYS A 677 2.54 -43.48 15.79
N GLY A 678 1.98 -42.36 16.21
CA GLY A 678 1.77 -41.19 15.36
C GLY A 678 3.08 -40.57 14.88
N LEU A 679 4.07 -40.43 15.77
CA LEU A 679 5.40 -39.89 15.41
C LEU A 679 6.15 -40.85 14.47
N LYS A 680 6.10 -42.16 14.71
CA LYS A 680 6.70 -43.15 13.79
C LYS A 680 6.06 -43.12 12.40
N GLU A 681 4.73 -43.01 12.33
CA GLU A 681 4.01 -42.88 11.06
C GLU A 681 4.34 -41.57 10.35
N LEU A 682 4.45 -40.45 11.09
CA LEU A 682 4.84 -39.15 10.55
C LEU A 682 6.18 -39.18 9.81
N TYR A 683 7.20 -39.80 10.40
CA TYR A 683 8.55 -39.87 9.80
C TYR A 683 8.74 -41.04 8.81
N SER A 684 7.77 -41.94 8.67
CA SER A 684 7.83 -43.05 7.68
C SER A 684 6.87 -42.90 6.51
N SER A 685 5.93 -41.95 6.57
CA SER A 685 4.96 -41.70 5.50
C SER A 685 5.48 -40.71 4.46
N SER A 686 5.02 -40.88 3.22
CA SER A 686 5.12 -39.86 2.18
C SER A 686 3.86 -39.00 2.21
N TYR A 687 4.05 -37.68 2.11
CA TYR A 687 2.98 -36.69 2.06
C TYR A 687 2.99 -36.02 0.70
N LYS A 688 1.81 -35.76 0.13
CA LYS A 688 1.69 -35.05 -1.14
C LYS A 688 1.32 -33.59 -0.88
N ILE A 689 2.00 -32.65 -1.55
CA ILE A 689 1.65 -31.23 -1.44
C ILE A 689 0.26 -31.00 -2.04
N ASN A 690 -0.66 -30.53 -1.19
CA ASN A 690 -2.03 -30.23 -1.57
C ASN A 690 -2.08 -28.90 -2.35
N PHE A 691 -3.06 -28.75 -3.23
CA PHE A 691 -3.23 -27.57 -4.08
C PHE A 691 -3.64 -26.29 -3.35
N ASN A 692 -4.21 -26.40 -2.15
CA ASN A 692 -4.51 -25.26 -1.27
C ASN A 692 -3.27 -24.76 -0.48
N SER A 693 -2.08 -24.95 -1.05
CA SER A 693 -0.81 -24.53 -0.47
C SER A 693 -0.37 -23.19 -0.99
N ASN A 694 0.23 -22.35 -0.15
CA ASN A 694 0.86 -21.11 -0.55
C ASN A 694 2.01 -20.76 0.38
N ARG A 695 2.58 -19.55 0.24
CA ARG A 695 3.67 -19.06 1.09
C ARG A 695 3.31 -18.96 2.58
N GLY A 696 2.03 -18.91 2.93
CA GLY A 696 1.57 -18.86 4.32
C GLY A 696 1.38 -20.24 4.94
N ALA A 697 0.96 -21.24 4.16
CA ALA A 697 0.80 -22.60 4.62
C ALA A 697 0.84 -23.60 3.46
N ILE A 698 1.67 -24.63 3.58
CA ILE A 698 1.73 -25.79 2.69
C ILE A 698 0.92 -26.91 3.34
N ARG A 699 -0.24 -27.21 2.74
CA ARG A 699 -1.13 -28.28 3.20
C ARG A 699 -0.68 -29.61 2.60
N LEU A 700 -0.85 -30.68 3.37
CA LEU A 700 -0.33 -31.99 3.00
C LEU A 700 -1.44 -33.05 2.99
N ASP A 701 -1.55 -33.75 1.87
CA ASP A 701 -2.37 -34.94 1.73
C ASP A 701 -1.58 -36.16 2.23
N GLY A 702 -2.10 -36.82 3.26
CA GLY A 702 -1.44 -37.97 3.89
C GLY A 702 -2.22 -38.47 5.11
N PRO A 703 -1.65 -39.40 5.90
CA PRO A 703 -2.31 -39.93 7.08
C PRO A 703 -2.53 -38.84 8.14
N ALA A 704 -3.72 -38.87 8.76
CA ALA A 704 -4.03 -38.02 9.91
C ALA A 704 -3.17 -38.41 11.12
N PHE A 705 -2.74 -37.42 11.90
CA PHE A 705 -1.88 -37.66 13.05
C PHE A 705 -2.62 -38.35 14.20
N LYS A 706 -1.91 -39.24 14.91
CA LYS A 706 -2.43 -40.00 16.06
C LYS A 706 -1.95 -39.39 17.37
N PHE A 707 -2.88 -38.82 18.13
CA PHE A 707 -2.63 -38.20 19.43
C PHE A 707 -2.71 -39.21 20.59
N SER A 708 -2.03 -38.93 21.69
CA SER A 708 -2.17 -39.68 22.95
C SER A 708 -3.32 -39.17 23.82
N ARG A 709 -3.74 -37.92 23.60
CA ARG A 709 -4.87 -37.27 24.29
C ARG A 709 -6.16 -37.25 23.46
N LYS A 710 -7.30 -37.02 24.13
CA LYS A 710 -8.64 -37.01 23.52
C LYS A 710 -9.19 -35.61 23.18
N HIS A 711 -8.70 -34.56 23.83
CA HIS A 711 -9.09 -33.16 23.60
C HIS A 711 -7.96 -32.22 24.05
N GLY A 712 -8.06 -30.93 23.70
CA GLY A 712 -7.09 -29.88 24.02
C GLY A 712 -7.34 -29.14 25.34
N GLY A 713 -8.39 -29.51 26.09
CA GLY A 713 -8.77 -28.80 27.32
C GLY A 713 -9.34 -27.42 27.00
N ASP A 714 -8.92 -26.39 27.73
CA ASP A 714 -9.32 -25.01 27.49
C ASP A 714 -8.95 -24.54 26.07
N GLY A 715 -7.91 -25.12 25.44
CA GLY A 715 -7.52 -24.80 24.05
C GLY A 715 -8.54 -25.24 22.98
N GLY A 716 -9.42 -26.20 23.29
CA GLY A 716 -10.49 -26.64 22.40
C GLY A 716 -10.79 -28.15 22.43
N GLY A 717 -11.87 -28.54 21.75
CA GLY A 717 -12.42 -29.91 21.79
C GLY A 717 -11.65 -30.97 21.00
N HIS A 718 -10.81 -30.59 20.03
CA HIS A 718 -10.03 -31.54 19.23
C HIS A 718 -8.68 -31.87 19.90
N PRO A 719 -8.15 -33.11 19.82
CA PRO A 719 -6.83 -33.48 20.36
C PRO A 719 -5.65 -32.62 19.87
N SER A 720 -5.77 -31.98 18.71
CA SER A 720 -4.73 -31.09 18.19
C SER A 720 -4.86 -29.65 18.68
N ASN A 721 -5.98 -29.27 19.31
CA ASN A 721 -6.13 -27.94 19.89
C ASN A 721 -5.25 -27.77 21.12
N ILE A 722 -4.66 -26.59 21.26
CA ILE A 722 -3.81 -26.23 22.39
C ILE A 722 -4.07 -24.76 22.71
N LEU A 723 -3.79 -24.33 23.94
CA LEU A 723 -3.71 -22.91 24.25
C LEU A 723 -2.75 -22.25 23.27
N GLU A 724 -3.13 -21.08 22.76
CA GLU A 724 -2.37 -20.38 21.74
C GLU A 724 -0.92 -20.11 22.19
N TYR A 725 0.01 -20.34 21.26
CA TYR A 725 1.46 -20.16 21.45
C TYR A 725 2.08 -19.59 20.18
N ALA A 726 3.24 -18.94 20.32
CA ALA A 726 4.02 -18.43 19.21
C ALA A 726 4.56 -19.58 18.36
N TYR A 727 4.29 -19.49 17.06
CA TYR A 727 4.57 -20.53 16.09
C TYR A 727 5.99 -20.39 15.52
N PRO A 728 6.78 -21.49 15.47
CA PRO A 728 8.07 -21.48 14.77
C PRO A 728 7.85 -21.43 13.26
N SER A 729 8.51 -20.50 12.57
CA SER A 729 8.45 -20.41 11.11
C SER A 729 8.83 -21.75 10.46
N GLY A 730 8.03 -22.22 9.49
CA GLY A 730 8.26 -23.52 8.88
C GLY A 730 7.63 -24.70 9.64
N GLY A 731 7.18 -24.54 10.89
CA GLY A 731 6.72 -25.66 11.72
C GLY A 731 5.66 -26.54 11.06
N LEU A 732 5.69 -27.84 11.38
CA LEU A 732 4.74 -28.85 10.93
C LEU A 732 3.68 -29.09 12.01
N SER A 733 2.46 -28.65 11.73
CA SER A 733 1.33 -28.70 12.65
C SER A 733 0.22 -29.64 12.16
N SER A 734 -0.54 -30.17 13.12
CA SER A 734 -1.77 -30.90 12.85
C SER A 734 -2.97 -29.97 13.07
N VAL A 735 -3.53 -29.43 11.98
CA VAL A 735 -4.69 -28.55 12.01
C VAL A 735 -5.94 -29.41 11.84
N GLY A 736 -6.61 -29.70 12.96
CA GLY A 736 -7.60 -30.78 13.00
C GLY A 736 -6.97 -32.12 12.59
N SER A 737 -7.49 -32.73 11.53
CA SER A 737 -6.99 -34.01 10.99
C SER A 737 -5.99 -33.85 9.82
N THR A 738 -5.66 -32.62 9.43
CA THR A 738 -4.78 -32.33 8.28
C THR A 738 -3.40 -31.90 8.75
N MET A 739 -2.36 -32.41 8.09
CA MET A 739 -0.99 -31.97 8.31
C MET A 739 -0.70 -30.70 7.50
N VAL A 740 -0.12 -29.69 8.13
CA VAL A 740 0.16 -28.38 7.53
C VAL A 740 1.54 -27.91 7.95
N LEU A 741 2.39 -27.63 6.97
CA LEU A 741 3.68 -26.96 7.14
C LEU A 741 3.46 -25.45 6.97
N PHE A 742 3.49 -24.68 8.04
CA PHE A 742 3.27 -23.23 7.94
C PHE A 742 4.48 -22.57 7.28
N GLY A 743 4.24 -21.74 6.28
CA GLY A 743 5.30 -21.12 5.49
C GLY A 743 5.79 -19.81 6.11
N VAL A 744 6.67 -19.12 5.38
CA VAL A 744 7.31 -17.88 5.84
C VAL A 744 6.35 -16.70 5.94
N ASP A 745 5.22 -16.73 5.22
CA ASP A 745 4.12 -15.75 5.33
C ASP A 745 3.02 -16.20 6.32
N GLY A 746 3.27 -17.28 7.08
CA GLY A 746 2.31 -17.87 8.01
C GLY A 746 2.08 -17.03 9.26
N GLY A 747 0.95 -17.26 9.95
CA GLY A 747 0.66 -16.58 11.22
C GLY A 747 1.71 -16.90 12.28
N THR A 748 2.07 -15.91 13.10
CA THR A 748 3.10 -16.08 14.13
C THR A 748 2.61 -16.76 15.40
N LEU A 749 1.31 -17.06 15.49
CA LEU A 749 0.67 -17.73 16.61
C LEU A 749 -0.29 -18.80 16.10
N SER A 750 -0.39 -19.91 16.83
CA SER A 750 -1.31 -21.00 16.50
C SER A 750 -2.00 -21.55 17.73
N GLY A 751 -3.27 -21.94 17.57
CA GLY A 751 -4.03 -22.75 18.54
C GLY A 751 -3.98 -24.25 18.24
N PHE A 752 -3.00 -24.72 17.44
CA PHE A 752 -2.82 -26.11 17.04
C PHE A 752 -1.40 -26.60 17.31
N THR A 753 -1.25 -27.87 17.67
CA THR A 753 0.04 -28.49 18.00
C THR A 753 1.03 -28.51 16.82
N CYS A 754 2.21 -27.93 17.00
CA CYS A 754 3.40 -28.14 16.16
C CYS A 754 4.22 -29.33 16.65
N LEU A 755 4.39 -30.34 15.81
CA LEU A 755 5.06 -31.61 16.14
C LEU A 755 6.56 -31.59 15.83
N ALA A 756 6.95 -30.92 14.77
CA ALA A 756 8.35 -30.81 14.37
C ALA A 756 8.58 -29.54 13.55
N VAL A 757 9.82 -29.06 13.48
CA VAL A 757 10.20 -27.86 12.71
C VAL A 757 11.27 -28.23 11.68
N PRO A 758 11.11 -27.87 10.40
CA PRO A 758 12.13 -28.11 9.39
C PRO A 758 13.39 -27.29 9.70
N THR A 759 14.56 -27.85 9.40
CA THR A 759 15.81 -27.09 9.44
C THR A 759 15.81 -26.01 8.36
N GLU A 760 16.31 -24.83 8.65
CA GLU A 760 16.32 -23.69 7.72
C GLU A 760 17.10 -23.99 6.43
N VAL A 761 18.15 -24.81 6.53
CA VAL A 761 18.94 -25.27 5.37
C VAL A 761 18.14 -26.09 4.35
N ASP A 762 16.94 -26.56 4.73
CA ASP A 762 16.02 -27.33 3.88
C ASP A 762 14.82 -26.52 3.38
N PHE A 763 14.71 -25.24 3.75
CA PHE A 763 13.59 -24.38 3.31
C PHE A 763 13.47 -24.33 1.78
N TRP A 764 14.61 -24.26 1.10
CA TRP A 764 14.66 -24.25 -0.36
C TRP A 764 14.06 -25.50 -1.02
N LYS A 765 14.11 -26.67 -0.37
CA LYS A 765 13.59 -27.92 -0.94
C LYS A 765 12.08 -27.88 -1.08
N PHE A 766 11.37 -27.52 -0.01
CA PHE A 766 9.91 -27.35 -0.09
C PHE A 766 9.51 -26.04 -0.78
N GLY A 767 10.37 -25.03 -0.79
CA GLY A 767 10.19 -23.83 -1.61
C GLY A 767 10.18 -24.10 -3.11
N GLN A 768 10.91 -25.12 -3.56
CA GLN A 768 10.94 -25.57 -4.95
C GLN A 768 9.90 -26.64 -5.29
N ALA A 769 9.33 -27.32 -4.29
CA ALA A 769 8.42 -28.43 -4.53
C ALA A 769 7.09 -27.98 -5.17
N ALA A 770 6.73 -28.61 -6.28
CA ALA A 770 5.47 -28.38 -6.97
C ALA A 770 4.25 -28.92 -6.21
N ILE A 771 3.07 -28.38 -6.54
CA ILE A 771 1.80 -28.99 -6.11
C ILE A 771 1.77 -30.44 -6.61
N GLY A 772 1.41 -31.34 -5.72
CA GLY A 772 1.37 -32.77 -5.99
C GLY A 772 2.70 -33.49 -5.90
N SER A 773 3.82 -32.80 -5.64
CA SER A 773 5.07 -33.46 -5.30
C SER A 773 4.97 -34.16 -3.96
N GLU A 774 5.65 -35.30 -3.84
CA GLU A 774 5.82 -36.02 -2.58
C GLU A 774 6.92 -35.38 -1.73
N ILE A 775 6.71 -35.31 -0.43
CA ILE A 775 7.69 -34.91 0.58
C ILE A 775 7.70 -35.94 1.72
N GLN A 776 8.87 -36.19 2.27
CA GLN A 776 9.07 -37.06 3.44
C GLN A 776 9.82 -36.31 4.53
N PHE A 777 9.56 -36.65 5.77
CA PHE A 777 10.18 -35.98 6.92
C PHE A 777 11.20 -36.89 7.60
N LYS A 778 12.38 -36.37 7.89
CA LYS A 778 13.45 -37.08 8.61
C LYS A 778 13.84 -36.34 9.88
N LEU A 779 13.62 -36.97 11.02
CA LEU A 779 14.07 -36.44 12.31
C LEU A 779 15.60 -36.48 12.41
N ILE A 780 16.22 -35.39 12.86
CA ILE A 780 17.65 -35.27 13.14
C ILE A 780 17.90 -34.62 14.52
N ASP A 781 19.13 -34.72 15.02
CA ASP A 781 19.54 -34.01 16.24
C ASP A 781 19.68 -32.50 16.01
N TYR A 782 19.40 -31.71 17.06
CA TYR A 782 19.52 -30.25 17.04
C TYR A 782 20.93 -29.80 16.63
N TRP A 783 21.99 -30.41 17.19
CA TRP A 783 23.35 -29.99 16.91
C TRP A 783 23.80 -30.34 15.50
N ASP A 784 23.19 -31.34 14.87
CA ASP A 784 23.41 -31.63 13.46
C ASP A 784 22.78 -30.56 12.56
N ALA A 785 21.62 -30.02 12.94
CA ALA A 785 21.03 -28.87 12.26
C ALA A 785 21.97 -27.64 12.30
N ILE A 786 22.52 -27.31 13.48
CA ILE A 786 23.49 -26.21 13.62
C ILE A 786 24.78 -26.44 12.82
N LYS A 787 25.28 -27.69 12.75
CA LYS A 787 26.42 -28.02 11.88
C LYS A 787 26.11 -27.79 10.41
N LEU A 788 24.91 -28.17 9.96
CA LEU A 788 24.46 -27.94 8.58
C LEU A 788 24.36 -26.46 8.26
N GLU A 789 23.86 -25.65 9.19
CA GLU A 789 23.76 -24.21 9.03
C GLU A 789 25.14 -23.54 8.94
N ARG A 790 26.10 -23.95 9.78
CA ARG A 790 27.50 -23.50 9.67
C ARG A 790 28.13 -23.89 8.33
N GLN A 791 27.95 -25.14 7.91
CA GLN A 791 28.42 -25.62 6.61
C GLN A 791 27.78 -24.83 5.45
N ARG A 792 26.50 -24.43 5.58
CA ARG A 792 25.83 -23.56 4.63
C ARG A 792 26.48 -22.17 4.60
N GLN A 793 26.78 -21.58 5.75
CA GLN A 793 27.43 -20.27 5.82
C GLN A 793 28.85 -20.30 5.21
N GLU A 794 29.64 -21.34 5.48
CA GLU A 794 30.96 -21.55 4.84
C GLU A 794 30.84 -21.66 3.31
N TYR A 795 29.84 -22.39 2.81
CA TYR A 795 29.55 -22.47 1.38
C TYR A 795 29.19 -21.09 0.79
N ILE A 796 28.37 -20.31 1.49
CA ILE A 796 27.99 -18.96 1.04
C ILE A 796 29.21 -18.01 1.06
N ASP A 797 30.13 -18.14 2.01
CA ASP A 797 31.36 -17.34 2.04
C ASP A 797 32.27 -17.66 0.84
N VAL A 798 32.44 -18.95 0.52
CA VAL A 798 33.17 -19.39 -0.68
C VAL A 798 32.51 -18.85 -1.95
N LEU A 799 31.18 -18.92 -2.03
CA LEU A 799 30.41 -18.43 -3.17
C LEU A 799 30.54 -16.90 -3.31
N SER A 800 30.48 -16.16 -2.20
CA SER A 800 30.54 -14.70 -2.14
C SER A 800 31.88 -14.13 -2.61
N ALA A 801 32.96 -14.92 -2.55
CA ALA A 801 34.25 -14.58 -3.16
C ALA A 801 34.23 -14.59 -4.70
N ARG A 802 33.11 -15.01 -5.32
CA ARG A 802 32.91 -15.11 -6.78
C ARG A 802 34.04 -15.84 -7.51
N PRO A 803 34.40 -17.08 -7.12
CA PRO A 803 35.53 -17.78 -7.69
C PRO A 803 35.29 -18.16 -9.15
N MET A 804 36.26 -17.90 -10.03
CA MET A 804 36.21 -18.35 -11.43
C MET A 804 36.35 -19.88 -11.56
N LYS A 805 37.09 -20.51 -10.64
CA LYS A 805 37.26 -21.97 -10.52
C LYS A 805 37.36 -22.33 -9.05
N THR A 806 36.80 -23.48 -8.66
CA THR A 806 36.91 -24.00 -7.30
C THR A 806 36.79 -25.52 -7.30
N ASN A 807 37.43 -26.17 -6.32
CA ASN A 807 37.21 -27.59 -6.02
C ASN A 807 36.06 -27.80 -5.01
N TYR A 808 35.56 -26.71 -4.42
CA TYR A 808 34.43 -26.75 -3.50
C TYR A 808 33.17 -27.19 -4.25
N LYS A 809 32.39 -28.06 -3.61
CA LYS A 809 31.13 -28.58 -4.14
C LYS A 809 30.01 -28.20 -3.18
N PHE A 810 28.86 -27.84 -3.73
CA PHE A 810 27.65 -27.73 -2.94
C PHE A 810 27.39 -29.08 -2.26
N CYS A 811 27.32 -29.05 -0.94
CA CYS A 811 27.01 -30.19 -0.11
C CYS A 811 26.17 -29.69 1.04
N ASP A 812 24.94 -30.18 1.11
CA ASP A 812 23.99 -29.90 2.18
C ASP A 812 23.77 -31.12 3.07
N GLU A 813 24.73 -32.04 3.13
CA GLU A 813 24.70 -33.25 3.94
C GLU A 813 25.91 -33.30 4.89
N LEU A 814 25.70 -33.85 6.09
CA LEU A 814 26.79 -34.15 7.02
C LEU A 814 27.43 -35.50 6.67
N THR A 815 28.73 -35.64 6.95
CA THR A 815 29.43 -36.92 6.82
C THR A 815 28.82 -38.02 7.70
N SER A 816 28.31 -37.63 8.88
CA SER A 816 27.63 -38.51 9.81
C SER A 816 26.64 -37.72 10.64
N TYR A 817 25.44 -38.28 10.83
CA TYR A 817 24.43 -37.75 11.74
C TYR A 817 24.51 -38.48 13.09
N THR A 818 24.24 -37.73 14.15
CA THR A 818 24.03 -38.25 15.49
C THR A 818 22.78 -39.14 15.49
N PRO A 819 22.87 -40.40 15.96
CA PRO A 819 21.72 -41.28 16.00
C PRO A 819 20.60 -40.73 16.88
N VAL A 820 19.41 -40.59 16.31
CA VAL A 820 18.21 -40.21 17.08
C VAL A 820 17.73 -41.44 17.85
N THR A 821 17.79 -41.37 19.18
CA THR A 821 17.50 -42.50 20.08
C THR A 821 16.02 -42.58 20.51
N SER A 822 15.25 -41.51 20.29
CA SER A 822 13.83 -41.39 20.62
C SER A 822 13.10 -40.62 19.53
N VAL A 823 11.88 -41.06 19.17
CA VAL A 823 10.99 -40.30 18.28
C VAL A 823 10.26 -39.18 19.01
N PHE A 824 10.18 -39.24 20.35
CA PHE A 824 9.70 -38.14 21.18
C PHE A 824 10.78 -37.08 21.34
N GLY A 825 10.38 -35.82 21.22
CA GLY A 825 11.24 -34.68 21.51
C GLY A 825 11.62 -34.62 22.97
N HIS A 826 12.83 -34.12 23.23
CA HIS A 826 13.32 -33.89 24.59
C HIS A 826 12.84 -32.54 25.11
N LEU A 827 12.22 -32.53 26.30
CA LEU A 827 12.02 -31.30 27.05
C LEU A 827 13.39 -30.75 27.46
N LEU A 828 13.67 -29.50 27.11
CA LEU A 828 14.93 -28.84 27.45
C LEU A 828 15.05 -28.64 28.97
N HIS A 829 13.92 -28.33 29.61
CA HIS A 829 13.79 -28.24 31.06
C HIS A 829 12.32 -28.42 31.48
N LYS A 830 12.08 -28.99 32.66
CA LYS A 830 10.74 -29.10 33.25
C LYS A 830 10.82 -28.90 34.75
N ARG A 831 9.97 -28.02 35.28
CA ARG A 831 9.70 -27.92 36.72
C ARG A 831 8.27 -28.39 37.00
N ALA A 832 8.12 -29.26 37.99
CA ALA A 832 6.81 -29.68 38.47
C ALA A 832 6.14 -28.57 39.31
N GLU A 833 4.81 -28.58 39.33
CA GLU A 833 4.01 -27.64 40.13
C GLU A 833 4.37 -27.72 41.62
N ASN A 834 4.33 -26.57 42.31
CA ASN A 834 4.57 -26.42 43.74
C ASN A 834 5.99 -26.77 44.24
N LEU A 835 6.95 -26.96 43.34
CA LEU A 835 8.35 -26.92 43.71
C LEU A 835 8.72 -25.46 44.07
N LYS A 836 8.96 -25.19 45.36
CA LYS A 836 9.22 -23.83 45.92
C LYS A 836 8.04 -22.84 45.82
N GLY A 837 6.81 -23.32 45.70
CA GLY A 837 5.62 -22.46 45.57
C GLY A 837 5.47 -21.79 44.19
N LEU A 838 6.08 -22.37 43.15
CA LEU A 838 6.05 -21.87 41.77
C LEU A 838 5.16 -22.77 40.86
N PRO A 839 4.61 -22.21 39.77
CA PRO A 839 3.83 -23.00 38.81
C PRO A 839 4.72 -24.00 38.05
N ALA A 840 4.08 -25.02 37.47
CA ALA A 840 4.73 -25.87 36.49
C ALA A 840 5.20 -25.03 35.29
N VAL A 841 6.37 -25.38 34.74
CA VAL A 841 6.88 -24.76 33.52
C VAL A 841 7.66 -25.79 32.71
N SER A 842 7.49 -25.76 31.40
CA SER A 842 8.18 -26.63 30.45
C SER A 842 8.87 -25.79 29.39
N PHE A 843 10.16 -26.02 29.20
CA PHE A 843 10.97 -25.41 28.14
C PHE A 843 11.13 -26.42 27.01
N ARG A 844 10.76 -26.03 25.80
CA ARG A 844 10.66 -26.91 24.63
C ARG A 844 11.51 -26.35 23.50
N GLN A 845 12.15 -27.25 22.77
CA GLN A 845 12.80 -26.90 21.51
C GLN A 845 11.73 -26.57 20.45
N ALA A 846 11.93 -25.52 19.68
CA ALA A 846 11.03 -25.18 18.57
C ALA A 846 11.81 -24.71 17.34
N GLY A 847 12.50 -25.63 16.66
CA GLY A 847 13.42 -25.30 15.55
C GLY A 847 14.78 -24.84 16.03
N GLU A 848 15.62 -24.28 15.16
CA GLU A 848 17.04 -23.98 15.47
C GLU A 848 17.19 -22.77 16.41
N GLY A 849 16.39 -21.73 16.17
CA GLY A 849 16.50 -20.42 16.81
C GLY A 849 15.35 -20.03 17.72
N MET A 850 14.56 -20.97 18.26
CA MET A 850 13.47 -20.64 19.19
C MET A 850 13.35 -21.64 20.36
N ILE A 851 13.16 -21.09 21.56
CA ILE A 851 12.76 -21.82 22.77
C ILE A 851 11.32 -21.41 23.11
N LEU A 852 10.43 -22.41 23.26
CA LEU A 852 9.06 -22.21 23.74
C LEU A 852 8.97 -22.55 25.23
N ILE A 853 8.27 -21.71 25.98
CA ILE A 853 8.11 -21.81 27.44
C ILE A 853 6.61 -21.89 27.74
N ASP A 854 6.14 -23.07 28.12
CA ASP A 854 4.73 -23.32 28.46
C ASP A 854 4.55 -23.40 29.97
N PHE A 855 3.51 -22.73 30.47
CA PHE A 855 3.08 -22.87 31.87
C PHE A 855 1.93 -23.88 32.00
N SER A 856 1.13 -24.05 30.94
CA SER A 856 0.17 -25.12 30.76
C SER A 856 -0.20 -25.23 29.28
N THR A 857 -0.52 -26.43 28.81
CA THR A 857 -0.93 -26.67 27.42
C THR A 857 -2.44 -26.86 27.26
N ASP A 858 -3.16 -27.07 28.37
CA ASP A 858 -4.57 -27.46 28.36
C ASP A 858 -5.44 -26.70 29.39
N LYS A 859 -4.85 -25.96 30.32
CA LYS A 859 -5.57 -25.18 31.34
C LYS A 859 -5.10 -23.73 31.36
N TYR A 860 -6.03 -22.83 31.13
CA TYR A 860 -5.74 -21.40 31.12
C TYR A 860 -5.67 -20.82 32.54
N SER A 861 -4.72 -19.91 32.76
CA SER A 861 -4.61 -19.13 33.99
C SER A 861 -4.04 -17.74 33.70
N LEU A 862 -4.76 -16.70 34.11
CA LEU A 862 -4.30 -15.32 33.97
C LEU A 862 -3.04 -15.05 34.82
N PHE A 863 -2.84 -15.79 35.92
CA PHE A 863 -1.60 -15.72 36.71
C PHE A 863 -0.37 -16.16 35.89
N ASN A 864 -0.53 -17.15 35.00
CA ASN A 864 0.55 -17.58 34.11
C ASN A 864 0.92 -16.49 33.12
N ASN A 865 -0.07 -15.79 32.53
CA ASN A 865 0.22 -14.64 31.68
C ASN A 865 0.93 -13.52 32.47
N GLY A 866 0.54 -13.28 33.73
CA GLY A 866 1.22 -12.31 34.59
C GLY A 866 2.69 -12.65 34.79
N ARG A 867 2.98 -13.94 34.96
CA ARG A 867 4.34 -14.46 35.06
C ARG A 867 5.11 -14.30 33.75
N GLN A 868 4.49 -14.61 32.61
CA GLN A 868 5.07 -14.40 31.28
C GLN A 868 5.46 -12.94 31.05
N TYR A 869 4.58 -11.99 31.40
CA TYR A 869 4.84 -10.56 31.28
C TYR A 869 6.07 -10.11 32.08
N ILE A 870 6.21 -10.59 33.32
CA ILE A 870 7.38 -10.28 34.15
C ILE A 870 8.64 -10.91 33.54
N LEU A 871 8.55 -12.17 33.08
CA LEU A 871 9.65 -12.86 32.43
C LEU A 871 10.11 -12.13 31.17
N ASP A 872 9.19 -11.69 30.32
CA ASP A 872 9.48 -10.95 29.10
C ASP A 872 10.24 -9.65 29.38
N ASN A 873 9.79 -8.90 30.38
CA ASN A 873 10.48 -7.68 30.80
C ASN A 873 11.90 -7.95 31.35
N LEU A 874 12.06 -9.00 32.17
CA LEU A 874 13.37 -9.41 32.69
C LEU A 874 14.31 -9.83 31.56
N ILE A 875 13.83 -10.61 30.61
CA ILE A 875 14.58 -11.07 29.45
C ILE A 875 15.01 -9.91 28.57
N LYS A 876 14.07 -9.02 28.20
CA LYS A 876 14.38 -7.82 27.41
C LYS A 876 15.43 -6.93 28.10
N MET A 877 15.33 -6.79 29.42
CA MET A 877 16.27 -5.97 30.20
C MET A 877 17.66 -6.63 30.36
N LYS A 878 17.73 -7.95 30.59
CA LYS A 878 18.99 -8.64 30.96
C LYS A 878 19.68 -9.34 29.80
N LEU A 879 18.94 -9.73 28.76
CA LEU A 879 19.39 -10.60 27.67
C LEU A 879 19.10 -10.00 26.28
N GLY A 880 18.71 -8.72 26.18
CA GLY A 880 18.27 -8.12 24.93
C GLY A 880 19.29 -8.16 23.77
N SER A 881 20.59 -8.24 24.07
CA SER A 881 21.64 -8.41 23.04
C SER A 881 21.72 -9.84 22.48
N ASP A 882 21.24 -10.83 23.23
CA ASP A 882 21.34 -12.26 22.90
C ASP A 882 20.06 -12.77 22.20
N ILE A 883 19.09 -11.89 21.93
CA ILE A 883 17.72 -12.24 21.53
C ILE A 883 17.31 -11.41 20.32
N LEU A 884 16.69 -12.06 19.33
CA LEU A 884 16.13 -11.41 18.16
C LEU A 884 14.74 -10.87 18.43
N ALA A 885 13.88 -11.67 19.07
CA ALA A 885 12.52 -11.29 19.40
C ALA A 885 11.90 -12.17 20.50
N THR A 886 10.82 -11.70 21.10
CA THR A 886 10.03 -12.44 22.10
C THR A 886 8.54 -12.25 21.84
N GLU A 887 7.72 -13.19 22.28
CA GLU A 887 6.26 -13.12 22.10
C GLU A 887 5.54 -13.79 23.29
N CYS A 888 4.57 -13.09 23.87
CA CYS A 888 3.69 -13.63 24.92
C CYS A 888 2.38 -14.07 24.30
N ASP A 889 1.87 -15.21 24.76
CA ASP A 889 0.68 -15.86 24.22
C ASP A 889 -0.25 -16.34 25.34
N THR A 890 -1.39 -16.95 25.00
CA THR A 890 -2.35 -17.42 26.01
C THR A 890 -1.82 -18.60 26.81
N GLY A 891 -1.12 -19.55 26.16
CA GLY A 891 -0.57 -20.76 26.77
C GLY A 891 0.93 -20.76 27.02
N GLY A 892 1.67 -19.89 26.32
CA GLY A 892 3.12 -19.94 26.32
C GLY A 892 3.81 -18.58 26.11
N TYR A 893 5.13 -18.64 26.06
CA TYR A 893 6.01 -17.52 25.80
C TYR A 893 7.21 -18.01 24.97
N SER A 894 7.61 -17.25 23.96
CA SER A 894 8.72 -17.62 23.08
C SER A 894 9.90 -16.66 23.16
N VAL A 895 11.10 -17.23 23.01
CA VAL A 895 12.36 -16.49 22.88
C VAL A 895 13.05 -16.94 21.60
N CYS A 896 13.27 -15.99 20.69
CA CYS A 896 13.92 -16.21 19.40
C CYS A 896 15.34 -15.67 19.45
N PHE A 897 16.30 -16.43 18.91
CA PHE A 897 17.72 -16.09 18.93
C PHE A 897 18.38 -16.56 17.62
N ASP A 898 19.54 -16.00 17.31
CA ASP A 898 20.39 -16.50 16.23
C ASP A 898 21.24 -17.66 16.76
N PRO A 899 21.03 -18.90 16.28
CA PRO A 899 21.72 -20.07 16.81
C PRO A 899 23.20 -20.18 16.40
N LEU A 900 23.64 -19.40 15.41
CA LEU A 900 25.05 -19.31 15.05
C LEU A 900 25.81 -18.36 15.96
N LEU A 901 25.14 -17.35 16.51
CA LEU A 901 25.72 -16.34 17.40
C LEU A 901 25.54 -16.66 18.89
N VAL A 902 24.46 -17.36 19.26
CA VAL A 902 24.08 -17.59 20.66
C VAL A 902 23.99 -19.09 20.96
N ASN A 903 24.71 -19.54 22.00
CA ASN A 903 24.61 -20.92 22.45
C ASN A 903 23.28 -21.16 23.18
N ARG A 904 22.45 -22.05 22.63
CA ARG A 904 21.12 -22.39 23.19
C ARG A 904 21.17 -22.80 24.65
N ASP A 905 22.09 -23.69 25.05
CA ASP A 905 22.10 -24.25 26.41
C ASP A 905 22.53 -23.23 27.45
N GLU A 906 23.41 -22.30 27.08
CA GLU A 906 23.77 -21.17 27.93
C GLU A 906 22.62 -20.17 28.06
N LEU A 907 21.97 -19.82 26.94
CA LEU A 907 20.79 -18.97 26.95
C LEU A 907 19.66 -19.58 27.80
N LEU A 908 19.40 -20.88 27.62
CA LEU A 908 18.41 -21.63 28.39
C LEU A 908 18.69 -21.55 29.89
N LYS A 909 19.94 -21.75 30.33
CA LYS A 909 20.31 -21.61 31.76
C LYS A 909 20.02 -20.22 32.30
N LYS A 910 20.35 -19.17 31.52
CA LYS A 910 20.05 -17.77 31.90
C LYS A 910 18.54 -17.55 32.02
N ILE A 911 17.74 -18.05 31.07
CA ILE A 911 16.28 -17.89 31.09
C ILE A 911 15.67 -18.65 32.27
N ILE A 912 16.08 -19.89 32.53
CA ILE A 912 15.62 -20.67 33.69
C ILE A 912 15.92 -19.91 34.99
N ALA A 913 17.12 -19.36 35.14
CA ALA A 913 17.49 -18.57 36.32
C ALA A 913 16.63 -17.31 36.48
N LEU A 914 16.29 -16.63 35.37
CA LEU A 914 15.38 -15.48 35.40
C LEU A 914 13.96 -15.91 35.79
N GLU A 915 13.45 -16.99 35.22
CA GLU A 915 12.10 -17.49 35.52
C GLU A 915 12.00 -17.98 36.98
N ASP A 916 13.01 -18.71 37.49
CA ASP A 916 13.10 -19.13 38.89
C ASP A 916 13.17 -17.95 39.87
N SER A 917 13.66 -16.78 39.42
CA SER A 917 13.76 -15.58 40.25
C SER A 917 12.43 -14.85 40.44
N ILE A 918 11.40 -15.14 39.63
CA ILE A 918 10.11 -14.46 39.69
C ILE A 918 9.32 -15.01 40.88
N PRO A 919 8.92 -14.17 41.86
CA PRO A 919 8.10 -14.61 42.99
C PRO A 919 6.67 -15.00 42.55
N PRO A 920 5.85 -15.62 43.43
CA PRO A 920 4.46 -15.91 43.13
C PRO A 920 3.69 -14.64 42.72
N VAL A 921 3.06 -14.70 41.55
CA VAL A 921 2.45 -13.52 40.88
C VAL A 921 1.20 -13.04 41.60
N GLU A 922 0.56 -13.92 42.38
CA GLU A 922 -0.61 -13.61 43.22
C GLU A 922 -0.35 -12.47 44.20
N ASN A 923 0.92 -12.17 44.50
CA ASN A 923 1.35 -11.12 45.42
C ASN A 923 1.86 -9.86 44.72
N LEU A 924 1.72 -9.76 43.40
CA LEU A 924 2.31 -8.70 42.60
C LEU A 924 1.26 -7.79 41.97
N LYS A 925 1.70 -6.58 41.64
CA LYS A 925 0.98 -5.65 40.77
C LYS A 925 1.83 -5.42 39.54
N ILE A 926 1.18 -5.31 38.39
CA ILE A 926 1.87 -5.02 37.13
C ILE A 926 1.27 -3.80 36.45
N PRO A 927 2.08 -2.96 35.76
CA PRO A 927 1.57 -1.83 35.02
C PRO A 927 0.52 -2.24 33.99
N SER A 928 -0.55 -1.47 33.89
CA SER A 928 -1.65 -1.73 32.95
C SER A 928 -2.22 -0.40 32.42
N ARG A 929 -2.98 -0.48 31.34
CA ARG A 929 -3.65 0.66 30.71
C ARG A 929 -5.08 0.29 30.38
N ILE A 930 -6.06 1.11 30.72
CA ILE A 930 -7.47 0.87 30.35
C ILE A 930 -7.81 1.73 29.14
N PHE A 931 -8.25 1.08 28.05
CA PHE A 931 -8.82 1.71 26.88
C PHE A 931 -10.34 1.54 26.89
N ARG A 932 -11.07 2.65 26.78
CA ARG A 932 -12.53 2.62 26.59
C ARG A 932 -12.83 2.79 25.10
N LEU A 933 -13.41 1.76 24.49
CA LEU A 933 -13.58 1.68 23.03
C LEU A 933 -15.05 1.40 22.67
N PRO A 934 -15.54 1.90 21.53
CA PRO A 934 -16.90 1.63 21.08
C PRO A 934 -17.04 0.19 20.56
N ILE A 935 -18.23 -0.37 20.69
CA ILE A 935 -18.64 -1.64 20.08
C ILE A 935 -20.04 -1.54 19.47
N CYS A 936 -20.19 -2.10 18.28
CA CYS A 936 -21.48 -2.31 17.61
C CYS A 936 -21.75 -3.82 17.51
N PHE A 937 -22.90 -4.28 18.02
CA PHE A 937 -23.29 -5.70 17.98
C PHE A 937 -24.02 -6.07 16.67
N GLU A 938 -24.73 -5.12 16.07
CA GLU A 938 -25.51 -5.30 14.85
C GLU A 938 -24.89 -4.47 13.73
N HIS A 939 -23.96 -5.08 13.00
CA HIS A 939 -23.25 -4.45 11.89
C HIS A 939 -23.35 -5.32 10.63
N ASP A 940 -23.69 -4.72 9.49
CA ASP A 940 -23.84 -5.42 8.21
C ASP A 940 -22.60 -6.23 7.79
N ALA A 941 -21.39 -5.80 8.19
CA ALA A 941 -20.16 -6.51 7.89
C ALA A 941 -20.13 -7.95 8.48
N LEU A 942 -20.69 -8.15 9.68
CA LEU A 942 -20.75 -9.47 10.32
C LEU A 942 -21.73 -10.38 9.60
N LYS A 943 -22.92 -9.85 9.27
CA LYS A 943 -23.96 -10.58 8.55
C LYS A 943 -23.45 -11.03 7.19
N ASN A 944 -22.86 -10.12 6.41
CA ASN A 944 -22.26 -10.42 5.12
C ASN A 944 -21.15 -11.49 5.22
N CYS A 945 -20.35 -11.47 6.29
CA CYS A 945 -19.32 -12.48 6.54
C CYS A 945 -19.91 -13.87 6.81
N ILE A 946 -20.96 -13.96 7.64
CA ILE A 946 -21.66 -15.23 7.94
C ILE A 946 -22.39 -15.76 6.70
N ASP A 947 -23.11 -14.90 6.00
CA ASP A 947 -23.82 -15.27 4.77
C ASP A 947 -22.84 -15.82 3.73
N ARG A 948 -21.70 -15.14 3.51
CA ARG A 948 -20.65 -15.65 2.60
C ARG A 948 -20.17 -17.05 3.01
N TYR A 949 -19.98 -17.31 4.30
CA TYR A 949 -19.59 -18.63 4.79
C TYR A 949 -20.66 -19.70 4.52
N ILE A 950 -21.94 -19.39 4.76
CA ILE A 950 -23.07 -20.28 4.50
C ILE A 950 -23.12 -20.68 3.02
N HIS A 951 -22.95 -19.71 2.13
CA HIS A 951 -23.04 -19.93 0.69
C HIS A 951 -21.80 -20.65 0.13
N ALA A 952 -20.59 -20.23 0.54
CA ALA A 952 -19.35 -20.68 -0.11
C ALA A 952 -18.68 -21.90 0.53
N GLN A 953 -18.95 -22.18 1.82
CA GLN A 953 -18.23 -23.24 2.54
C GLN A 953 -19.16 -24.28 3.16
N ARG A 954 -20.08 -23.87 4.02
CA ARG A 954 -20.90 -24.80 4.80
C ARG A 954 -22.26 -24.20 5.12
N SER A 955 -23.29 -24.79 4.52
CA SER A 955 -24.67 -24.31 4.57
C SER A 955 -25.36 -24.50 5.92
N HIS A 956 -24.96 -25.50 6.71
CA HIS A 956 -25.50 -25.75 8.04
C HIS A 956 -24.43 -26.23 9.03
N ALA A 957 -24.55 -25.74 10.26
CA ALA A 957 -23.74 -26.12 11.41
C ALA A 957 -24.46 -25.67 12.69
N SER A 958 -24.06 -26.22 13.83
CA SER A 958 -24.65 -25.88 15.13
C SER A 958 -24.50 -24.40 15.50
N TYR A 959 -23.50 -23.73 14.92
CA TYR A 959 -23.21 -22.30 15.08
C TYR A 959 -23.87 -21.38 14.04
N LEU A 960 -24.69 -21.92 13.14
CA LEU A 960 -25.40 -21.18 12.09
C LEU A 960 -26.92 -21.17 12.35
N PRO A 961 -27.66 -20.14 11.89
CA PRO A 961 -27.17 -18.95 11.18
C PRO A 961 -26.64 -17.85 12.10
N SER A 962 -26.75 -18.00 13.43
CA SER A 962 -26.37 -16.96 14.40
C SER A 962 -25.31 -17.45 15.39
N ASN A 963 -24.12 -16.86 15.28
CA ASN A 963 -23.02 -17.10 16.22
C ASN A 963 -23.36 -16.61 17.65
N VAL A 964 -24.10 -15.50 17.76
CA VAL A 964 -24.51 -14.95 19.07
C VAL A 964 -25.45 -15.93 19.77
N GLU A 965 -26.46 -16.45 19.06
CA GLU A 965 -27.37 -17.45 19.63
C GLU A 965 -26.62 -18.74 20.02
N TYR A 966 -25.64 -19.15 19.22
CA TYR A 966 -24.79 -20.29 19.55
C TYR A 966 -24.01 -20.05 20.85
N LEU A 967 -23.35 -18.89 20.98
CA LEU A 967 -22.59 -18.53 22.18
C LEU A 967 -23.50 -18.47 23.41
N MET A 968 -24.70 -17.92 23.26
CA MET A 968 -25.71 -17.87 24.31
C MET A 968 -26.12 -19.28 24.76
N LYS A 969 -26.46 -20.17 23.83
CA LYS A 969 -26.81 -21.57 24.10
C LYS A 969 -25.66 -22.31 24.79
N ALA A 970 -24.44 -22.16 24.30
CA ALA A 970 -23.24 -22.80 24.85
C ALA A 970 -22.89 -22.33 26.27
N ASN A 971 -23.29 -21.11 26.63
CA ASN A 971 -22.92 -20.47 27.88
C ASN A 971 -24.07 -20.29 28.88
N CYS A 972 -25.23 -20.88 28.59
CA CYS A 972 -26.44 -20.80 29.41
C CYS A 972 -26.92 -19.35 29.63
N ILE A 973 -26.92 -18.56 28.55
CA ILE A 973 -27.40 -17.17 28.53
C ILE A 973 -28.75 -17.15 27.81
N GLU A 974 -29.77 -16.55 28.42
CA GLU A 974 -31.15 -16.63 27.91
C GLU A 974 -31.50 -15.49 26.95
N THR A 975 -30.96 -14.29 27.18
CA THR A 975 -31.30 -13.09 26.40
C THR A 975 -30.06 -12.41 25.82
N VAL A 976 -30.24 -11.70 24.70
CA VAL A 976 -29.17 -10.89 24.08
C VAL A 976 -28.70 -9.79 25.04
N GLU A 977 -29.60 -9.24 25.85
CA GLU A 977 -29.27 -8.23 26.86
C GLU A 977 -28.33 -8.79 27.93
N ASP A 978 -28.54 -10.03 28.39
CA ASP A 978 -27.63 -10.68 29.33
C ASP A 978 -26.29 -11.06 28.69
N PHE A 979 -26.28 -11.35 27.38
CA PHE A 979 -25.04 -11.50 26.61
C PHE A 979 -24.26 -10.17 26.58
N LYS A 980 -24.92 -9.05 26.26
CA LYS A 980 -24.30 -7.71 26.28
C LYS A 980 -23.78 -7.32 27.66
N LYS A 981 -24.49 -7.64 28.76
CA LYS A 981 -24.02 -7.39 30.14
C LYS A 981 -22.75 -8.16 30.52
N CYS A 982 -22.44 -9.25 29.82
CA CYS A 982 -21.16 -9.96 30.00
C CYS A 982 -19.98 -9.23 29.36
N ILE A 983 -20.23 -8.21 28.54
CA ILE A 983 -19.24 -7.56 27.66
C ILE A 983 -19.13 -6.06 27.99
N ILE A 984 -20.25 -5.34 27.97
CA ILE A 984 -20.31 -3.89 28.18
C ILE A 984 -19.85 -3.57 29.61
N GLU A 985 -18.96 -2.58 29.73
CA GLU A 985 -18.36 -2.15 31.01
C GLU A 985 -17.64 -3.29 31.78
N LYS A 986 -17.27 -4.39 31.10
CA LYS A 986 -16.45 -5.47 31.66
C LYS A 986 -15.03 -5.38 31.13
N PRO A 987 -14.00 -5.36 32.00
CA PRO A 987 -12.62 -5.28 31.54
C PRO A 987 -12.14 -6.64 30.99
N GLU A 988 -11.60 -6.57 29.79
CA GLU A 988 -10.88 -7.65 29.11
C GLU A 988 -9.39 -7.35 29.09
N VAL A 989 -8.56 -8.27 29.58
CA VAL A 989 -7.09 -8.12 29.59
C VAL A 989 -6.52 -8.66 28.29
N THR A 990 -5.66 -7.88 27.64
CA THR A 990 -4.85 -8.30 26.49
C THR A 990 -3.76 -9.26 26.97
N VAL A 991 -3.87 -10.52 26.58
CA VAL A 991 -2.91 -11.57 26.96
C VAL A 991 -1.92 -11.90 25.85
N ALA A 992 -2.24 -11.55 24.60
CA ALA A 992 -1.34 -11.66 23.47
C ALA A 992 -1.63 -10.54 22.45
N VAL A 993 -0.63 -10.15 21.68
CA VAL A 993 -0.74 -9.23 20.53
C VAL A 993 0.06 -9.87 19.41
N SER A 994 -0.60 -10.65 18.54
CA SER A 994 0.08 -11.65 17.69
C SER A 994 -0.73 -12.06 16.43
N PHE A 995 -0.65 -13.33 16.00
CA PHE A 995 -1.28 -13.98 14.85
C PHE A 995 -1.00 -13.33 13.49
N PHE A 996 -1.83 -12.37 13.10
CA PHE A 996 -1.64 -11.53 11.92
C PHE A 996 -1.79 -10.07 12.34
N CYS A 997 -0.81 -9.25 11.99
CA CYS A 997 -0.89 -7.80 12.12
C CYS A 997 -1.35 -7.34 13.53
N GLY A 998 -0.69 -7.80 14.59
CA GLY A 998 -0.96 -7.36 15.96
C GLY A 998 -2.36 -7.69 16.49
N ASN A 999 -3.02 -8.73 15.95
CA ASN A 999 -4.33 -9.19 16.41
C ASN A 999 -4.29 -9.51 17.92
N PRO A 1000 -5.00 -8.73 18.78
CA PRO A 1000 -5.00 -8.97 20.20
C PRO A 1000 -5.86 -10.17 20.57
N LEU A 1001 -5.36 -10.97 21.51
CA LEU A 1001 -6.16 -11.95 22.24
C LEU A 1001 -6.47 -11.38 23.62
N LEU A 1002 -7.75 -11.41 23.98
CA LEU A 1002 -8.27 -10.79 25.17
C LEU A 1002 -8.96 -11.84 26.04
N VAL A 1003 -8.93 -11.64 27.36
CA VAL A 1003 -9.63 -12.51 28.30
C VAL A 1003 -10.38 -11.66 29.32
N PHE A 1004 -11.66 -11.98 29.54
CA PHE A 1004 -12.43 -11.38 30.62
C PHE A 1004 -11.76 -11.62 31.97
N THR A 1005 -11.58 -10.53 32.71
CA THR A 1005 -11.12 -10.59 34.11
C THR A 1005 -12.09 -11.43 34.95
N ASP A 1006 -13.40 -11.20 34.81
CA ASP A 1006 -14.46 -12.03 35.39
C ASP A 1006 -14.61 -13.36 34.64
N PRO A 1007 -14.22 -14.51 35.22
CA PRO A 1007 -14.33 -15.79 34.54
C PRO A 1007 -15.77 -16.23 34.27
N ARG A 1008 -16.77 -15.63 34.92
CA ARG A 1008 -18.20 -15.89 34.63
C ARG A 1008 -18.57 -15.45 33.22
N CYS A 1009 -17.93 -14.39 32.73
CA CYS A 1009 -18.12 -13.81 31.40
C CYS A 1009 -17.29 -14.49 30.30
N ARG A 1010 -16.41 -15.45 30.62
CA ARG A 1010 -15.66 -16.20 29.60
C ARG A 1010 -16.58 -17.16 28.86
N PHE A 1011 -16.63 -17.03 27.54
CA PHE A 1011 -17.45 -17.87 26.67
C PHE A 1011 -16.74 -19.18 26.37
N MET A 1012 -17.38 -20.31 26.68
CA MET A 1012 -16.99 -21.61 26.14
C MET A 1012 -17.57 -21.75 24.74
N THR A 1013 -16.72 -22.10 23.78
CA THR A 1013 -17.07 -22.17 22.36
C THR A 1013 -16.14 -23.11 21.61
N SER A 1014 -16.62 -23.72 20.53
CA SER A 1014 -15.76 -24.30 19.51
C SER A 1014 -15.26 -23.24 18.53
N LYS A 1015 -14.35 -23.63 17.64
CA LYS A 1015 -13.93 -22.85 16.47
C LYS A 1015 -14.72 -23.36 15.24
N TYR A 1016 -14.92 -22.50 14.24
CA TYR A 1016 -15.52 -22.84 12.94
C TYR A 1016 -14.85 -24.08 12.31
N ASN A 1017 -15.64 -24.93 11.66
CA ASN A 1017 -15.15 -26.12 10.97
C ASN A 1017 -15.83 -26.32 9.60
N PRO A 1018 -15.16 -26.04 8.46
CA PRO A 1018 -13.86 -25.38 8.35
C PRO A 1018 -13.91 -23.90 8.78
N SER A 1019 -12.74 -23.29 9.02
CA SER A 1019 -12.59 -21.86 9.31
C SER A 1019 -13.02 -20.97 8.15
N ARG A 1020 -13.55 -19.78 8.43
CA ARG A 1020 -13.83 -18.77 7.39
C ARG A 1020 -12.56 -18.38 6.65
N THR A 1021 -12.70 -18.12 5.35
CA THR A 1021 -11.62 -17.63 4.49
C THR A 1021 -11.33 -16.14 4.70
N GLU A 1022 -12.33 -15.38 5.15
CA GLU A 1022 -12.24 -13.94 5.38
C GLU A 1022 -13.13 -13.52 6.55
N THR A 1023 -12.63 -12.61 7.38
CA THR A 1023 -13.30 -11.96 8.51
C THR A 1023 -12.90 -10.48 8.47
N PRO A 1024 -13.84 -9.54 8.54
CA PRO A 1024 -13.54 -8.11 8.37
C PRO A 1024 -12.73 -7.56 9.53
N ALA A 1025 -11.86 -6.58 9.26
CA ALA A 1025 -11.15 -5.82 10.29
C ALA A 1025 -12.12 -5.16 11.28
N GLY A 1026 -11.74 -5.11 12.55
CA GLY A 1026 -12.56 -4.62 13.66
C GLY A 1026 -13.56 -5.66 14.20
N ALA A 1027 -13.80 -6.78 13.51
CA ALA A 1027 -14.65 -7.84 14.04
C ALA A 1027 -14.08 -8.42 15.32
N ILE A 1028 -14.96 -8.74 16.27
CA ILE A 1028 -14.64 -9.40 17.53
C ILE A 1028 -15.24 -10.80 17.48
N GLY A 1029 -14.45 -11.79 17.84
CA GLY A 1029 -14.94 -13.16 17.96
C GLY A 1029 -14.39 -13.91 19.17
N SER A 1030 -15.12 -14.93 19.59
CA SER A 1030 -14.72 -15.85 20.66
C SER A 1030 -14.17 -17.16 20.12
N GLY A 1031 -13.11 -17.67 20.73
CA GLY A 1031 -12.54 -18.97 20.44
C GLY A 1031 -11.73 -19.46 21.62
N SER A 1032 -11.89 -20.72 22.03
CA SER A 1032 -11.32 -21.20 23.30
C SER A 1032 -11.86 -20.31 24.45
N VAL A 1033 -11.01 -19.91 25.40
CA VAL A 1033 -11.35 -19.03 26.54
C VAL A 1033 -11.13 -17.54 26.24
N CYS A 1034 -10.65 -17.21 25.03
CA CYS A 1034 -10.24 -15.87 24.63
C CYS A 1034 -11.21 -15.23 23.62
N GLN A 1035 -11.17 -13.90 23.59
CA GLN A 1035 -11.69 -13.09 22.49
C GLN A 1035 -10.54 -12.67 21.58
N SER A 1036 -10.84 -12.44 20.31
CA SER A 1036 -9.91 -11.93 19.32
C SER A 1036 -10.54 -10.73 18.63
N ILE A 1037 -9.76 -9.66 18.45
CA ILE A 1037 -10.16 -8.55 17.58
C ILE A 1037 -9.36 -8.67 16.29
N TYR A 1038 -10.05 -8.96 15.18
CA TYR A 1038 -9.43 -9.07 13.86
C TYR A 1038 -8.89 -7.70 13.45
N SER A 1039 -7.57 -7.53 13.51
CA SER A 1039 -6.91 -6.24 13.26
C SER A 1039 -6.83 -5.89 11.77
N VAL A 1040 -6.91 -6.90 10.91
CA VAL A 1040 -6.94 -6.78 9.46
C VAL A 1040 -7.91 -7.82 8.89
N ASP A 1041 -8.37 -7.59 7.65
CA ASP A 1041 -9.13 -8.60 6.91
C ASP A 1041 -8.31 -9.88 6.81
N SER A 1042 -8.80 -10.96 7.38
CA SER A 1042 -8.02 -12.20 7.50
C SER A 1042 -8.91 -13.44 7.70
N PRO A 1043 -8.39 -14.66 7.41
CA PRO A 1043 -9.09 -15.89 7.74
C PRO A 1043 -9.37 -15.98 9.25
N GLY A 1044 -10.51 -16.57 9.63
CA GLY A 1044 -10.95 -16.58 11.02
C GLY A 1044 -11.67 -17.85 11.43
N GLY A 1045 -11.28 -18.40 12.58
CA GLY A 1045 -11.91 -19.59 13.18
C GLY A 1045 -12.86 -19.26 14.33
N TYR A 1046 -12.87 -18.03 14.83
CA TYR A 1046 -13.61 -17.67 16.05
C TYR A 1046 -15.07 -17.30 15.73
N MET A 1047 -15.98 -17.54 16.67
CA MET A 1047 -17.39 -17.15 16.56
C MET A 1047 -17.51 -15.63 16.66
N ILE A 1048 -17.79 -14.95 15.55
CA ILE A 1048 -17.90 -13.48 15.50
C ILE A 1048 -19.23 -12.98 16.06
N TRP A 1049 -19.21 -11.89 16.83
CA TRP A 1049 -20.39 -11.38 17.54
C TRP A 1049 -20.46 -9.85 17.70
N GLY A 1050 -19.43 -9.09 17.33
CA GLY A 1050 -19.42 -7.62 17.40
C GLY A 1050 -18.36 -6.99 16.50
N VAL A 1051 -18.41 -5.67 16.33
CA VAL A 1051 -17.43 -4.87 15.58
C VAL A 1051 -17.03 -3.65 16.42
N THR A 1052 -15.74 -3.37 16.48
CA THR A 1052 -15.16 -2.15 17.07
C THR A 1052 -14.46 -1.35 15.96
N LEU A 1053 -13.59 -0.39 16.30
CA LEU A 1053 -12.92 0.48 15.33
C LEU A 1053 -11.97 -0.31 14.41
N PRO A 1054 -12.29 -0.48 13.10
CA PRO A 1054 -11.48 -1.33 12.22
C PRO A 1054 -10.05 -0.82 12.02
N SER A 1055 -9.86 0.50 11.99
CA SER A 1055 -8.57 1.14 11.70
C SER A 1055 -7.75 1.47 12.96
N TRP A 1056 -8.14 0.98 14.14
CA TRP A 1056 -7.44 1.25 15.40
C TRP A 1056 -6.41 0.18 15.75
N TYR A 1057 -6.67 -1.10 15.51
CA TYR A 1057 -5.82 -2.17 16.04
C TYR A 1057 -4.57 -2.44 15.20
N TRP A 1058 -4.55 -1.96 13.96
CA TRP A 1058 -3.39 -2.06 13.07
C TRP A 1058 -3.25 -0.82 12.19
N ASP A 1059 -2.10 -0.16 12.34
CA ASP A 1059 -1.71 1.01 11.55
C ASP A 1059 -0.42 0.70 10.81
N THR A 1060 -0.53 0.04 9.65
CA THR A 1060 0.61 -0.43 8.84
C THR A 1060 1.73 0.61 8.76
N PHE A 1061 1.40 1.88 8.55
CA PHE A 1061 2.38 2.94 8.30
C PHE A 1061 2.66 3.85 9.50
N CYS A 1062 2.15 3.51 10.70
CA CYS A 1062 2.37 4.27 11.94
C CYS A 1062 1.99 5.75 11.80
N ARG A 1063 0.87 6.02 11.14
CA ARG A 1063 0.38 7.38 10.88
C ARG A 1063 -0.28 8.01 12.11
N ILE A 1064 -0.89 7.17 12.94
CA ILE A 1064 -1.65 7.54 14.13
C ILE A 1064 -0.98 6.95 15.36
N HIS A 1065 -0.53 5.69 15.27
CA HIS A 1065 0.18 5.03 16.36
C HIS A 1065 1.69 5.12 16.22
N ARG A 1066 2.40 4.99 17.34
CA ARG A 1066 3.88 4.98 17.35
C ARG A 1066 4.45 3.74 16.66
N ASN A 1067 3.80 2.60 16.84
CA ASN A 1067 4.11 1.32 16.20
C ASN A 1067 2.82 0.81 15.55
N PRO A 1068 2.88 -0.18 14.64
CA PRO A 1068 1.66 -0.64 13.95
C PRO A 1068 0.60 -1.24 14.89
N TRP A 1069 0.99 -1.76 16.05
CA TRP A 1069 0.10 -2.29 17.08
C TRP A 1069 0.08 -1.37 18.32
N PRO A 1070 -1.08 -0.82 18.73
CA PRO A 1070 -1.14 0.10 19.88
C PRO A 1070 -1.18 -0.59 21.25
N LEU A 1071 -1.68 -1.82 21.28
CA LEU A 1071 -1.88 -2.60 22.50
C LEU A 1071 -0.58 -3.27 22.95
N ASN A 1072 -0.40 -3.32 24.26
CA ASN A 1072 0.60 -4.11 24.95
C ASN A 1072 -0.11 -5.23 25.73
N VAL A 1073 0.64 -6.29 26.03
CA VAL A 1073 0.20 -7.32 26.97
C VAL A 1073 -0.07 -6.65 28.32
N PHE A 1074 -1.18 -7.04 28.96
CA PHE A 1074 -1.80 -6.45 30.15
C PHE A 1074 -2.45 -5.08 29.99
N ASP A 1075 -2.60 -4.55 28.79
CA ASP A 1075 -3.64 -3.55 28.57
C ASP A 1075 -5.03 -4.15 28.80
N GLN A 1076 -5.97 -3.30 29.15
CA GLN A 1076 -7.36 -3.64 29.42
C GLN A 1076 -8.25 -2.90 28.43
N ILE A 1077 -9.23 -3.57 27.87
CA ILE A 1077 -10.26 -2.98 27.02
C ILE A 1077 -11.59 -3.05 27.77
N VAL A 1078 -12.32 -1.93 27.75
CA VAL A 1078 -13.68 -1.81 28.29
C VAL A 1078 -14.55 -1.23 27.19
N TYR A 1079 -15.62 -1.93 26.83
CA TYR A 1079 -16.50 -1.50 25.75
C TYR A 1079 -17.70 -0.68 26.23
N TYR A 1080 -18.09 0.30 25.41
CA TYR A 1080 -19.38 0.97 25.45
C TYR A 1080 -20.12 0.78 24.12
N GLU A 1081 -21.43 0.56 24.18
CA GLU A 1081 -22.24 0.27 22.99
C GLU A 1081 -22.52 1.53 22.16
N VAL A 1082 -22.45 1.38 20.84
CA VAL A 1082 -22.82 2.37 19.83
C VAL A 1082 -23.57 1.69 18.68
N ASP A 1083 -24.30 2.46 17.87
CA ASP A 1083 -24.85 1.97 16.60
C ASP A 1083 -23.81 2.03 15.46
N GLU A 1084 -24.15 1.47 14.30
CA GLU A 1084 -23.26 1.42 13.13
C GLU A 1084 -22.89 2.82 12.61
N THR A 1085 -23.83 3.77 12.66
CA THR A 1085 -23.60 5.15 12.18
C THR A 1085 -22.61 5.88 13.08
N GLU A 1086 -22.78 5.76 14.40
CA GLU A 1086 -21.85 6.34 15.37
C GLU A 1086 -20.46 5.70 15.29
N LEU A 1087 -20.38 4.38 15.08
CA LEU A 1087 -19.09 3.69 14.91
C LEU A 1087 -18.33 4.19 13.66
N ASP A 1088 -19.02 4.36 12.53
CA ASP A 1088 -18.45 4.89 11.29
C ASP A 1088 -17.95 6.33 11.43
N GLU A 1089 -18.72 7.17 12.13
CA GLU A 1089 -18.29 8.53 12.46
C GLU A 1089 -17.03 8.54 13.33
N LEU A 1090 -16.99 7.70 14.38
CA LEU A 1090 -15.84 7.58 15.27
C LEU A 1090 -14.60 7.07 14.52
N ASN A 1091 -14.76 6.11 13.62
CA ASN A 1091 -13.67 5.60 12.80
C ASN A 1091 -13.14 6.68 11.83
N THR A 1092 -14.02 7.49 11.24
CA THR A 1092 -13.62 8.63 10.40
C THR A 1092 -12.88 9.69 11.22
N LYS A 1093 -13.40 10.05 12.39
CA LYS A 1093 -12.73 10.99 13.33
C LYS A 1093 -11.38 10.44 13.78
N TRP A 1094 -11.24 9.12 13.91
CA TRP A 1094 -9.99 8.47 14.28
C TRP A 1094 -8.93 8.60 13.18
N ILE A 1095 -9.27 8.20 11.94
CA ILE A 1095 -8.36 8.26 10.78
C ILE A 1095 -7.91 9.70 10.49
N THR A 1096 -8.81 10.67 10.73
CA THR A 1096 -8.54 12.10 10.54
C THR A 1096 -7.87 12.78 11.75
N GLY A 1097 -7.56 12.04 12.81
CA GLY A 1097 -6.89 12.56 14.02
C GLY A 1097 -7.75 13.50 14.87
N LYS A 1098 -9.07 13.54 14.65
CA LYS A 1098 -10.02 14.41 15.36
C LYS A 1098 -10.52 13.80 16.67
N VAL A 1099 -10.36 12.49 16.85
CA VAL A 1099 -10.57 11.80 18.14
C VAL A 1099 -9.34 10.98 18.49
N THR A 1100 -9.05 10.86 19.79
CA THR A 1100 -7.98 9.99 20.29
C THR A 1100 -8.52 9.13 21.42
N PHE A 1101 -8.24 7.84 21.40
CA PHE A 1101 -8.57 6.91 22.48
C PHE A 1101 -7.38 6.79 23.43
N LYS A 1102 -7.26 7.75 24.36
CA LYS A 1102 -6.16 7.77 25.32
C LYS A 1102 -6.41 6.75 26.44
N PRO A 1103 -5.40 5.95 26.80
CA PRO A 1103 -5.55 5.03 27.91
C PRO A 1103 -5.49 5.75 29.26
N GLU A 1104 -6.25 5.23 30.22
CA GLU A 1104 -6.03 5.50 31.64
C GLU A 1104 -4.92 4.60 32.18
N LYS A 1105 -3.87 5.18 32.78
CA LYS A 1105 -2.79 4.40 33.40
C LYS A 1105 -3.29 3.81 34.72
N THR A 1106 -3.06 2.52 34.92
CA THR A 1106 -3.45 1.79 36.12
C THR A 1106 -2.45 0.66 36.42
N GLU A 1107 -2.81 -0.20 37.35
CA GLU A 1107 -2.11 -1.46 37.64
C GLU A 1107 -3.12 -2.61 37.61
N PHE A 1108 -2.71 -3.77 37.09
CA PHE A 1108 -3.43 -5.00 37.33
C PHE A 1108 -2.95 -5.60 38.65
N ASP A 1109 -3.84 -5.66 39.64
CA ASP A 1109 -3.54 -6.12 40.99
C ASP A 1109 -3.94 -7.59 41.15
N PHE A 1110 -2.94 -8.49 41.14
CA PHE A 1110 -3.20 -9.92 41.28
C PHE A 1110 -3.66 -10.31 42.69
N VAL A 1111 -3.40 -9.48 43.71
CA VAL A 1111 -3.88 -9.72 45.08
C VAL A 1111 -5.39 -9.53 45.11
N GLU A 1112 -5.89 -8.43 44.56
CA GLU A 1112 -7.33 -8.18 44.43
C GLU A 1112 -8.00 -9.18 43.49
N TYR A 1113 -7.32 -9.54 42.40
CA TYR A 1113 -7.81 -10.60 41.50
C TYR A 1113 -7.97 -11.94 42.22
N SER A 1114 -6.99 -12.35 43.03
CA SER A 1114 -7.08 -13.60 43.81
C SER A 1114 -8.25 -13.57 44.79
N LYS A 1115 -8.42 -12.48 45.55
CA LYS A 1115 -9.56 -12.33 46.48
C LYS A 1115 -10.90 -12.39 45.74
N PHE A 1116 -10.96 -11.77 44.56
CA PHE A 1116 -12.16 -11.79 43.72
C PHE A 1116 -12.47 -13.22 43.26
N LEU A 1117 -11.49 -13.98 42.76
CA LEU A 1117 -11.68 -15.37 42.37
C LEU A 1117 -12.18 -16.25 43.53
N ASP A 1118 -11.61 -16.07 44.73
CA ASP A 1118 -12.07 -16.78 45.93
C ASP A 1118 -13.54 -16.45 46.26
N SER A 1119 -13.94 -15.18 46.12
CA SER A 1119 -15.31 -14.72 46.40
C SER A 1119 -16.37 -15.32 45.48
N ILE A 1120 -16.00 -15.76 44.27
CA ILE A 1120 -16.92 -16.32 43.27
C ILE A 1120 -16.75 -17.83 43.06
N LYS A 1121 -15.88 -18.50 43.81
CA LYS A 1121 -15.47 -19.89 43.60
C LYS A 1121 -16.65 -20.86 43.50
N ASP A 1122 -17.61 -20.77 44.43
CA ASP A 1122 -18.77 -21.65 44.46
C ASP A 1122 -19.74 -21.37 43.30
N GLN A 1123 -19.96 -20.08 42.99
CA GLN A 1123 -20.75 -19.67 41.83
C GLN A 1123 -20.14 -20.21 40.53
N MET A 1124 -18.81 -20.19 40.44
CA MET A 1124 -18.09 -20.66 39.28
C MET A 1124 -18.14 -22.16 39.10
N ALA A 1125 -18.05 -22.94 40.19
CA ALA A 1125 -18.21 -24.39 40.14
C ALA A 1125 -19.60 -24.77 39.59
N ILE A 1126 -20.65 -24.07 40.00
CA ILE A 1126 -22.02 -24.28 39.52
C ILE A 1126 -22.14 -23.90 38.03
N LEU A 1127 -21.66 -22.72 37.65
CA LEU A 1127 -21.76 -22.23 36.27
C LEU A 1127 -20.95 -23.08 35.30
N SER A 1128 -19.71 -23.45 35.66
CA SER A 1128 -18.84 -24.31 34.84
C SER A 1128 -19.51 -25.66 34.55
N LYS A 1129 -20.14 -26.28 35.56
CA LYS A 1129 -20.88 -27.53 35.38
C LYS A 1129 -22.07 -27.37 34.42
N LYS A 1130 -22.83 -26.27 34.53
CA LYS A 1130 -23.95 -25.98 33.62
C LYS A 1130 -23.47 -25.76 32.18
N LYS A 1131 -22.46 -24.90 32.00
CA LYS A 1131 -21.88 -24.63 30.68
C LYS A 1131 -21.35 -25.91 30.04
N SER A 1132 -20.68 -26.78 30.82
CA SER A 1132 -20.13 -28.06 30.31
C SER A 1132 -21.24 -28.96 29.74
N LEU A 1133 -22.36 -29.10 30.46
CA LEU A 1133 -23.49 -29.91 30.00
C LEU A 1133 -24.13 -29.32 28.73
N ALA A 1134 -24.28 -28.00 28.65
CA ALA A 1134 -24.80 -27.32 27.47
C ALA A 1134 -23.88 -27.50 26.25
N PHE A 1135 -22.57 -27.32 26.46
CA PHE A 1135 -21.57 -27.47 25.41
C PHE A 1135 -21.47 -28.90 24.89
N ASP A 1136 -21.53 -29.91 25.76
CA ASP A 1136 -21.57 -31.32 25.34
C ASP A 1136 -22.76 -31.62 24.42
N SER A 1137 -23.91 -30.99 24.66
CA SER A 1137 -25.08 -31.13 23.78
C SER A 1137 -24.85 -30.52 22.41
N ILE A 1138 -24.21 -29.34 22.37
CA ILE A 1138 -23.90 -28.62 21.12
C ILE A 1138 -22.85 -29.37 20.30
N VAL A 1139 -21.79 -29.90 20.94
CA VAL A 1139 -20.76 -30.70 20.25
C VAL A 1139 -21.36 -31.95 19.60
N LYS A 1140 -22.36 -32.58 20.23
CA LYS A 1140 -23.10 -33.70 19.61
C LYS A 1140 -23.92 -33.27 18.40
N ALA A 1141 -24.62 -32.14 18.49
CA ALA A 1141 -25.35 -31.58 17.34
C ALA A 1141 -24.40 -31.27 16.17
N GLU A 1142 -23.24 -30.68 16.47
CA GLU A 1142 -22.23 -30.36 15.48
C GLU A 1142 -21.69 -31.59 14.73
N GLN A 1143 -21.49 -32.71 15.44
CA GLN A 1143 -21.08 -33.96 14.82
C GLN A 1143 -22.13 -34.50 13.83
N ILE A 1144 -23.42 -34.32 14.15
CA ILE A 1144 -24.53 -34.74 13.28
C ILE A 1144 -24.56 -33.85 12.03
N ASP A 1145 -24.52 -32.53 12.19
CA ASP A 1145 -24.54 -31.58 11.08
C ASP A 1145 -23.34 -31.78 10.15
N PHE A 1146 -22.14 -32.01 10.72
CA PHE A 1146 -20.94 -32.26 9.95
C PHE A 1146 -21.02 -33.55 9.13
N ALA A 1147 -21.60 -34.62 9.70
CA ALA A 1147 -21.82 -35.86 8.97
C ALA A 1147 -22.83 -35.70 7.83
N MET A 1148 -23.91 -34.94 8.07
CA MET A 1148 -24.93 -34.62 7.07
C MET A 1148 -24.34 -33.83 5.90
N TRP A 1149 -23.59 -32.76 6.20
CA TRP A 1149 -22.95 -31.92 5.19
C TRP A 1149 -21.96 -32.70 4.32
N ASN A 1150 -21.13 -33.55 4.92
CA ASN A 1150 -20.21 -34.40 4.17
C ASN A 1150 -20.93 -35.36 3.21
N LYS A 1151 -22.08 -35.91 3.63
CA LYS A 1151 -22.90 -36.79 2.79
C LYS A 1151 -23.51 -36.03 1.62
N GLU A 1152 -24.04 -34.83 1.86
CA GLU A 1152 -24.58 -33.94 0.82
C GLU A 1152 -23.49 -33.57 -0.19
N LYS A 1153 -22.31 -33.17 0.28
CA LYS A 1153 -21.16 -32.81 -0.58
C LYS A 1153 -20.72 -33.97 -1.47
N GLN A 1154 -20.69 -35.19 -0.95
CA GLN A 1154 -20.39 -36.39 -1.73
C GLN A 1154 -21.48 -36.70 -2.77
N ALA A 1155 -22.76 -36.54 -2.43
CA ALA A 1155 -23.88 -36.77 -3.33
C ALA A 1155 -23.90 -35.76 -4.50
N THR A 1156 -23.70 -34.47 -4.22
CA THR A 1156 -23.62 -33.42 -5.24
C THR A 1156 -22.46 -33.66 -6.21
N LYS A 1157 -21.29 -34.05 -5.69
CA LYS A 1157 -20.13 -34.40 -6.52
C LYS A 1157 -20.42 -35.58 -7.45
N ALA A 1158 -21.12 -36.61 -6.97
CA ALA A 1158 -21.49 -37.78 -7.77
C ALA A 1158 -22.50 -37.45 -8.89
N ALA A 1159 -23.47 -36.56 -8.63
CA ALA A 1159 -24.46 -36.14 -9.62
C ALA A 1159 -23.84 -35.34 -10.78
N ARG A 1160 -22.88 -34.44 -10.48
CA ARG A 1160 -22.18 -33.59 -11.47
C ARG A 1160 -21.29 -34.39 -12.42
N MET A 1161 -20.55 -35.37 -11.90
CA MET A 1161 -19.74 -36.29 -12.73
C MET A 1161 -20.58 -37.10 -13.73
N SER A 1162 -21.87 -37.29 -13.44
CA SER A 1162 -22.79 -37.98 -14.36
C SER A 1162 -23.30 -37.07 -15.48
N ALA A 1163 -23.43 -35.76 -15.26
CA ALA A 1163 -23.83 -34.78 -16.28
C ALA A 1163 -22.71 -34.49 -17.30
N GLU A 1164 -21.45 -34.49 -16.86
CA GLU A 1164 -20.27 -34.28 -17.72
C GLU A 1164 -20.14 -35.31 -18.86
N LYS A 1165 -20.54 -36.57 -18.60
CA LYS A 1165 -20.46 -37.66 -19.59
C LYS A 1165 -21.49 -37.57 -20.73
N LEU A 1166 -22.54 -36.75 -20.58
CA LEU A 1166 -23.67 -36.68 -21.52
C LEU A 1166 -23.52 -35.61 -22.61
N LEU A 1167 -22.50 -34.74 -22.55
CA LEU A 1167 -22.35 -33.59 -23.45
C LEU A 1167 -21.01 -33.65 -24.20
N SER A 1168 -21.03 -34.11 -25.46
CA SER A 1168 -19.90 -34.14 -26.39
C SER A 1168 -20.36 -33.99 -27.85
N GLY A 1169 -19.69 -33.12 -28.61
CA GLY A 1169 -19.96 -32.84 -30.03
C GLY A 1169 -18.93 -31.88 -30.64
N PRO A 1170 -18.91 -31.65 -31.97
CA PRO A 1170 -17.87 -30.86 -32.65
C PRO A 1170 -17.93 -29.35 -32.36
N ASP A 1171 -19.11 -28.79 -32.10
CA ASP A 1171 -19.28 -27.37 -31.71
C ASP A 1171 -19.28 -27.15 -30.18
N ILE A 1172 -18.92 -28.19 -29.41
CA ILE A 1172 -18.95 -28.18 -27.95
C ILE A 1172 -17.55 -27.91 -27.41
N ILE A 1173 -17.42 -26.82 -26.66
CA ILE A 1173 -16.16 -26.42 -26.02
C ILE A 1173 -16.29 -26.62 -24.53
N LYS A 1174 -15.28 -27.26 -23.94
CA LYS A 1174 -15.19 -27.43 -22.49
C LYS A 1174 -14.16 -26.47 -21.96
N ILE A 1175 -14.57 -25.61 -21.03
CA ILE A 1175 -13.61 -24.94 -20.16
C ILE A 1175 -13.20 -25.96 -19.12
N ILE A 1176 -11.91 -26.27 -19.08
CA ILE A 1176 -11.33 -27.19 -18.11
C ILE A 1176 -10.50 -26.40 -17.10
N SER A 1177 -10.36 -26.93 -15.89
CA SER A 1177 -9.38 -26.38 -14.96
C SER A 1177 -7.97 -26.63 -15.50
N THR A 1178 -7.12 -25.60 -15.53
CA THR A 1178 -5.73 -25.72 -15.98
C THR A 1178 -4.76 -26.09 -14.85
N MET A 1179 -5.24 -26.04 -13.61
CA MET A 1179 -4.50 -26.31 -12.39
C MET A 1179 -5.46 -26.87 -11.33
N PRO A 1180 -4.99 -27.48 -10.24
CA PRO A 1180 -5.88 -27.83 -9.17
C PRO A 1180 -6.22 -26.56 -8.36
N ALA A 1181 -7.50 -26.34 -8.10
CA ALA A 1181 -8.02 -25.10 -7.53
C ALA A 1181 -9.38 -25.32 -6.85
N SER A 1182 -9.90 -24.30 -6.18
CA SER A 1182 -11.33 -24.17 -5.90
C SER A 1182 -12.00 -23.22 -6.91
N ILE A 1183 -13.31 -23.27 -7.05
CA ILE A 1183 -14.06 -22.31 -7.87
C ILE A 1183 -14.35 -21.08 -7.01
N PHE A 1184 -13.68 -19.96 -7.29
CA PHE A 1184 -13.91 -18.72 -6.56
C PHE A 1184 -15.25 -18.10 -6.94
N LYS A 1185 -15.48 -17.99 -8.26
CA LYS A 1185 -16.64 -17.30 -8.80
C LYS A 1185 -17.06 -17.91 -10.13
N VAL A 1186 -18.36 -18.04 -10.35
CA VAL A 1186 -18.93 -18.42 -11.64
C VAL A 1186 -19.64 -17.20 -12.24
N ASN A 1187 -19.08 -16.64 -13.31
CA ASN A 1187 -19.56 -15.37 -13.90
C ASN A 1187 -20.67 -15.56 -14.93
N CYS A 1188 -21.18 -16.78 -15.09
CA CYS A 1188 -22.17 -17.12 -16.09
C CYS A 1188 -23.21 -18.08 -15.53
N GLN A 1189 -24.30 -18.24 -16.25
CA GLN A 1189 -25.37 -19.18 -15.94
C GLN A 1189 -25.76 -19.96 -17.19
N LYS A 1190 -26.40 -21.12 -17.03
CA LYS A 1190 -26.90 -21.91 -18.15
C LYS A 1190 -27.78 -21.05 -19.06
N GLY A 1191 -27.51 -21.08 -20.36
CA GLY A 1191 -28.16 -20.26 -21.39
C GLY A 1191 -27.49 -18.90 -21.67
N PHE A 1192 -26.55 -18.44 -20.84
CA PHE A 1192 -25.83 -17.18 -21.04
C PHE A 1192 -24.96 -17.24 -22.31
N VAL A 1193 -24.85 -16.11 -23.03
CA VAL A 1193 -24.02 -15.97 -24.24
C VAL A 1193 -22.86 -15.03 -23.93
N THR A 1194 -21.63 -15.44 -24.25
CA THR A 1194 -20.40 -14.66 -23.99
C THR A 1194 -19.37 -14.81 -25.11
N THR A 1195 -18.23 -14.12 -25.01
CA THR A 1195 -17.13 -14.11 -25.99
C THR A 1195 -15.80 -14.53 -25.34
N ARG A 1196 -14.73 -14.66 -26.12
CA ARG A 1196 -13.40 -15.07 -25.62
C ARG A 1196 -12.75 -14.05 -24.66
N LYS A 1197 -13.23 -12.81 -24.62
CA LYS A 1197 -12.64 -11.73 -23.82
C LYS A 1197 -12.97 -11.85 -22.33
N GLU A 1198 -14.17 -12.32 -22.03
CA GLU A 1198 -14.73 -12.36 -20.68
C GLU A 1198 -14.36 -13.66 -19.95
N PRO A 1199 -13.99 -13.59 -18.66
CA PRO A 1199 -13.77 -14.78 -17.86
C PRO A 1199 -15.10 -15.42 -17.46
N VAL A 1200 -15.24 -16.70 -17.75
CA VAL A 1200 -16.47 -17.48 -17.52
C VAL A 1200 -16.50 -18.06 -16.10
N VAL A 1201 -15.33 -18.49 -15.62
CA VAL A 1201 -15.11 -19.00 -14.25
C VAL A 1201 -13.84 -18.37 -13.72
N ILE A 1202 -13.82 -18.04 -12.44
CA ILE A 1202 -12.61 -17.63 -11.72
C ILE A 1202 -12.28 -18.77 -10.76
N LEU A 1203 -11.10 -19.36 -10.89
CA LEU A 1203 -10.59 -20.31 -9.91
C LEU A 1203 -9.92 -19.56 -8.76
N GLU A 1204 -9.91 -20.13 -7.56
CA GLU A 1204 -8.99 -19.78 -6.49
C GLU A 1204 -8.02 -20.95 -6.28
N SER A 1205 -6.76 -20.77 -6.66
CA SER A 1205 -5.67 -21.70 -6.32
C SER A 1205 -4.59 -20.95 -5.57
N MET A 1206 -4.03 -21.54 -4.51
CA MET A 1206 -3.04 -20.86 -3.67
C MET A 1206 -3.52 -19.51 -3.07
N LYS A 1207 -4.85 -19.31 -2.93
CA LYS A 1207 -5.52 -18.03 -2.60
C LYS A 1207 -5.37 -16.93 -3.67
N MET A 1208 -5.22 -17.33 -4.92
CA MET A 1208 -5.15 -16.43 -6.07
C MET A 1208 -6.29 -16.67 -7.03
N GLU A 1209 -6.90 -15.59 -7.52
CA GLU A 1209 -7.91 -15.63 -8.57
C GLU A 1209 -7.27 -15.90 -9.93
N VAL A 1210 -7.62 -17.03 -10.54
CA VAL A 1210 -7.20 -17.40 -11.91
C VAL A 1210 -8.42 -17.36 -12.82
N PRO A 1211 -8.61 -16.28 -13.59
CA PRO A 1211 -9.74 -16.17 -14.51
C PRO A 1211 -9.56 -17.11 -15.70
N LEU A 1212 -10.48 -18.06 -15.87
CA LEU A 1212 -10.55 -18.94 -17.02
C LEU A 1212 -11.41 -18.31 -18.12
N ARG A 1213 -10.81 -18.20 -19.30
CA ARG A 1213 -11.44 -17.70 -20.52
C ARG A 1213 -11.63 -18.83 -21.52
N ILE A 1214 -12.46 -18.59 -22.54
CA ILE A 1214 -12.73 -19.54 -23.61
C ILE A 1214 -11.47 -19.72 -24.47
N ASN A 1215 -10.92 -20.93 -24.44
CA ASN A 1215 -9.80 -21.32 -25.29
C ASN A 1215 -10.31 -22.13 -26.48
N ASP A 1216 -10.64 -21.43 -27.56
CA ASP A 1216 -11.10 -22.02 -28.82
C ASP A 1216 -10.25 -21.50 -29.99
N SER A 1217 -9.45 -22.38 -30.60
CA SER A 1217 -8.54 -22.00 -31.69
C SER A 1217 -9.23 -21.66 -33.00
N GLU A 1218 -10.49 -22.06 -33.20
CA GLU A 1218 -11.22 -21.82 -34.46
C GLU A 1218 -12.14 -20.59 -34.39
N GLY A 1219 -12.31 -19.98 -33.21
CA GLY A 1219 -13.13 -18.79 -32.99
C GLY A 1219 -12.32 -17.48 -32.99
N THR A 1220 -12.94 -16.40 -33.49
CA THR A 1220 -12.40 -15.02 -33.41
C THR A 1220 -12.74 -14.37 -32.06
N GLU A 1221 -12.19 -13.18 -31.76
CA GLU A 1221 -12.54 -12.45 -30.53
C GLU A 1221 -14.04 -12.10 -30.43
N THR A 1222 -14.74 -12.01 -31.56
CA THR A 1222 -16.18 -11.70 -31.64
C THR A 1222 -17.06 -12.94 -31.74
N THR A 1223 -16.50 -14.15 -31.70
CA THR A 1223 -17.29 -15.39 -31.75
C THR A 1223 -18.07 -15.56 -30.44
N GLU A 1224 -19.37 -15.83 -30.57
CA GLU A 1224 -20.29 -16.01 -29.44
C GLU A 1224 -20.39 -17.47 -29.03
N TYR A 1225 -20.48 -17.70 -27.71
CA TYR A 1225 -20.59 -19.03 -27.11
C TYR A 1225 -21.76 -19.05 -26.12
N ARG A 1226 -22.63 -20.05 -26.23
CA ARG A 1226 -23.73 -20.28 -25.28
C ARG A 1226 -23.33 -21.29 -24.22
N VAL A 1227 -23.52 -20.95 -22.94
CA VAL A 1227 -23.35 -21.87 -21.82
C VAL A 1227 -24.45 -22.93 -21.86
N LEU A 1228 -24.08 -24.19 -22.07
CA LEU A 1228 -25.01 -25.32 -22.07
C LEU A 1228 -25.21 -25.89 -20.67
N GLU A 1229 -24.12 -25.98 -19.89
CA GLU A 1229 -24.15 -26.55 -18.55
C GLU A 1229 -22.99 -26.01 -17.72
N LEU A 1230 -23.26 -25.78 -16.43
CA LEU A 1230 -22.25 -25.57 -15.42
C LEU A 1230 -22.02 -26.90 -14.70
N LEU A 1231 -20.78 -27.38 -14.70
CA LEU A 1231 -20.41 -28.64 -14.06
C LEU A 1231 -19.89 -28.43 -12.63
N VAL A 1232 -19.76 -27.18 -12.20
CA VAL A 1232 -19.20 -26.77 -10.92
C VAL A 1232 -19.97 -25.58 -10.34
N ASP A 1233 -20.01 -25.50 -9.02
CA ASP A 1233 -20.48 -24.33 -8.26
C ASP A 1233 -19.31 -23.57 -7.64
N GLU A 1234 -19.55 -22.34 -7.23
CA GLU A 1234 -18.65 -21.61 -6.33
C GLU A 1234 -18.37 -22.43 -5.07
N GLY A 1235 -17.11 -22.50 -4.67
CA GLY A 1235 -16.60 -23.33 -3.57
C GLY A 1235 -16.22 -24.77 -3.94
N ASP A 1236 -16.57 -25.26 -5.15
CA ASP A 1236 -16.17 -26.60 -5.59
C ASP A 1236 -14.64 -26.71 -5.75
N ILE A 1237 -14.09 -27.89 -5.45
CA ILE A 1237 -12.66 -28.19 -5.66
C ILE A 1237 -12.51 -28.94 -6.98
N VAL A 1238 -11.59 -28.46 -7.82
CA VAL A 1238 -11.35 -28.96 -9.16
C VAL A 1238 -9.88 -29.31 -9.41
N ASN A 1239 -9.62 -30.35 -10.19
CA ASN A 1239 -8.28 -30.78 -10.60
C ASN A 1239 -7.97 -30.37 -12.05
N PRO A 1240 -6.69 -30.30 -12.46
CA PRO A 1240 -6.33 -30.04 -13.85
C PRO A 1240 -7.00 -31.05 -14.78
N GLY A 1241 -7.62 -30.55 -15.84
CA GLY A 1241 -8.33 -31.36 -16.83
C GLY A 1241 -9.80 -31.64 -16.51
N GLU A 1242 -10.29 -31.34 -15.30
CA GLU A 1242 -11.72 -31.45 -14.98
C GLU A 1242 -12.51 -30.36 -15.71
N ALA A 1243 -13.62 -30.74 -16.36
CA ALA A 1243 -14.47 -29.80 -17.07
C ALA A 1243 -15.33 -28.99 -16.09
N LEU A 1244 -15.37 -27.68 -16.28
CA LEU A 1244 -16.04 -26.71 -15.41
C LEU A 1244 -17.31 -26.19 -16.04
N VAL A 1245 -17.23 -25.84 -17.33
CA VAL A 1245 -18.33 -25.27 -18.10
C VAL A 1245 -18.34 -25.93 -19.48
N VAL A 1246 -19.53 -26.31 -19.92
CA VAL A 1246 -19.76 -26.80 -21.28
C VAL A 1246 -20.43 -25.69 -22.08
N LEU A 1247 -19.80 -25.31 -23.18
CA LEU A 1247 -20.21 -24.24 -24.08
C LEU A 1247 -20.55 -24.80 -25.46
N GLN A 1248 -21.45 -24.14 -26.18
CA GLN A 1248 -21.69 -24.35 -27.59
C GLN A 1248 -21.25 -23.13 -28.39
N ARG A 1249 -20.42 -23.33 -29.41
CA ARG A 1249 -20.10 -22.28 -30.39
C ARG A 1249 -21.36 -21.92 -31.19
N LEU A 1250 -21.74 -20.66 -31.22
CA LEU A 1250 -22.87 -20.18 -32.01
C LEU A 1250 -22.38 -19.75 -33.40
N HIS A 1251 -22.88 -20.42 -34.44
CA HIS A 1251 -22.63 -19.99 -35.82
C HIS A 1251 -23.56 -18.82 -36.13
N VAL A 1252 -22.99 -17.63 -36.33
CA VAL A 1252 -23.73 -16.49 -36.86
C VAL A 1252 -24.03 -16.82 -38.33
N GLU A 1253 -25.27 -17.18 -38.66
CA GLU A 1253 -25.70 -17.18 -40.05
C GLU A 1253 -25.45 -15.78 -40.61
N LYS A 1254 -24.54 -15.68 -41.58
CA LYS A 1254 -24.39 -14.46 -42.39
C LYS A 1254 -25.74 -14.21 -43.07
N LYS A 1255 -26.50 -13.24 -42.57
CA LYS A 1255 -27.51 -12.53 -43.35
C LYS A 1255 -26.88 -11.33 -44.04
#